data_AF-A0A2E7E7X1-F1
#
_entry.id   AF-A0A2E7E7X1-F1
#
_cell.length_a   1.000
_cell.length_b   1.000
_cell.length_c   1.000
_cell.angle_alpha   90.00
_cell.angle_beta   90.00
_cell.angle_gamma   90.00
#
_symmetry.space_group_name_H-M   'P 1'
#
loop_
_entity.id
_entity.type
_entity.pdbx_description
1 polymer ?
#
loop_
_entity_poly.entity_id
_entity_poly.type
_entity_poly.pdbx_seq_one_letter_code
_entity_poly.pdbx_strand_id
1 'polypeptide(L)'
;MYKQVVGSLAGIALAVSLAGCSNGSSSSNPSTVNVEVQIGQEDARDASVWSIGITNGGQPNRNDLDRFIRSEVELDDNDNAEATVVASTERPHMFMLVPRVAQPEINEEATTRLCQWVSGCTVDGTSVAFAERYEQQSGWHWQSVAHDVASGERIRVTPLTHLAAQLAYERQYVESTTSWDVTGYYSGYSVEQSISQVSRLFGINNIQGSEPQDLTLIDRTGGGQATAMDRIRYGALLAAWQNLQLAYDGDFDSLADAVAADLVNNDGQLIQKGGTQALALATLFQAARDNLAALSVENTTIKMYVDGVVSDFDSEIAALVDDTLTSVTPAPLAELFSSSDLEDYELGLKRTKAFVEVLRNYEDTFFEDGYRDELNAYLDRVKAAGDNYEADLNKVVDAFIDTHELYTRCFLDAGCPTNVDAYSEWLTQIDSYNTNTAVLTLNNGAITVSQEVADVNKTDSDDDPTESNAIDIKITGTYTSGDLTFKVNHTFVNDDEDEDITETAGVRVYFTTPVSQLADNATNEILGYELRWPDFQMYDANNLSTADELEFDGEFNLFFRGVRDPQDDSSELRFNIDTVTLDSRVSDQVSDDNDDDSDYNSLDIVASSAFADAFYPNKRFASFNGFFETNTSDSFAKGSTATNLVGYVTGTETVNGQVVQYLDVRVPLGDSYRYRVYPTEQRVDDSDTDSDGDDEEILTIHDTETCELTGNDSDGWSVSTCEPQVRLLGESDFTDYINALWRAGTLSRIEIPGRGFYFVEWPATADDQGCYALDTLPDQLSALDGELYLPYVLGLNSLRFMTEIIIDGQPDTLLDARLIAPTTEGYEVTAALSHDYSSTSSSFPITGGGNSEDTITLNYAANADLVTTGSLVVFKDGVSLTLDENETETVDSELELHLRESTNADPLPYRFIINEDGNYERCVTANVAEWDQERNLDTAVLHLNFRDVVYGRIQKEKGQWIIRYIDGIWETL
;
A
#
# COMPACT_ATOMS: atom_id res chain seq x y z
N MET A 1 -4.94 11.55 -20.69
CA MET A 1 -4.46 11.30 -19.32
C MET A 1 -2.98 10.93 -19.26
N TYR A 2 -2.50 9.79 -19.80
CA TYR A 2 -1.07 9.36 -19.70
C TYR A 2 -0.03 10.49 -19.95
N LYS A 3 -0.13 11.24 -21.06
CA LYS A 3 0.76 12.39 -21.37
C LYS A 3 0.54 13.68 -20.55
N GLN A 4 -0.49 13.74 -19.71
CA GLN A 4 -0.70 14.84 -18.75
C GLN A 4 -0.18 14.45 -17.37
N VAL A 5 -0.43 13.21 -16.93
CA VAL A 5 0.04 12.68 -15.64
C VAL A 5 1.57 12.72 -15.54
N VAL A 6 2.28 12.23 -16.57
CA VAL A 6 3.76 12.33 -16.66
C VAL A 6 4.24 13.79 -16.75
N GLY A 7 3.42 14.71 -17.26
CA GLY A 7 3.74 16.13 -17.36
C GLY A 7 3.41 16.97 -16.12
N SER A 8 2.76 16.40 -15.10
CA SER A 8 2.39 17.09 -13.86
C SER A 8 2.89 16.41 -12.59
N LEU A 9 3.29 15.13 -12.63
CA LEU A 9 3.93 14.43 -11.51
C LEU A 9 5.45 14.65 -11.40
N ALA A 10 6.07 15.35 -12.35
CA ALA A 10 7.42 15.90 -12.20
C ALA A 10 7.52 17.03 -11.13
N GLY A 11 6.52 17.13 -10.24
CA GLY A 11 6.35 18.23 -9.29
C GLY A 11 6.55 17.86 -7.82
N ILE A 12 5.99 16.75 -7.30
CA ILE A 12 6.04 16.43 -5.85
C ILE A 12 5.77 14.94 -5.49
N ALA A 13 6.53 14.40 -4.53
CA ALA A 13 6.27 13.36 -3.48
C ALA A 13 7.52 13.29 -2.54
N LEU A 14 7.57 12.61 -1.36
CA LEU A 14 8.84 12.22 -0.65
C LEU A 14 8.69 10.95 0.31
N ALA A 15 9.72 10.06 0.48
CA ALA A 15 9.96 8.73 1.20
C ALA A 15 10.45 7.54 0.32
N VAL A 16 11.16 6.47 0.77
CA VAL A 16 12.13 6.20 1.88
C VAL A 16 12.89 4.90 1.52
N SER A 17 14.23 4.86 1.59
CA SER A 17 14.99 3.60 1.84
C SER A 17 16.51 3.77 2.14
N LEU A 18 16.92 3.30 3.34
CA LEU A 18 18.22 2.66 3.67
C LEU A 18 19.53 3.47 3.85
N ALA A 19 19.62 4.14 5.00
CA ALA A 19 20.68 3.90 6.00
C ALA A 19 22.19 4.01 5.63
N GLY A 20 22.63 5.14 5.08
CA GLY A 20 24.01 5.64 5.24
C GLY A 20 24.37 5.88 6.73
N CYS A 21 25.60 5.56 7.14
CA CYS A 21 26.01 5.49 8.55
C CYS A 21 26.57 6.82 9.11
N SER A 22 25.71 7.76 9.52
CA SER A 22 26.16 8.90 10.31
C SER A 22 26.46 8.53 11.77
N ASN A 23 27.49 9.14 12.37
CA ASN A 23 27.96 8.80 13.72
C ASN A 23 27.10 9.45 14.83
N GLY A 24 25.83 9.05 14.90
CA GLY A 24 24.88 9.35 15.97
C GLY A 24 23.92 8.17 16.14
N SER A 25 23.64 7.75 17.38
CA SER A 25 22.91 6.52 17.64
C SER A 25 21.40 6.65 17.40
N SER A 26 20.93 6.29 16.20
CA SER A 26 19.51 5.99 15.93
C SER A 26 19.35 5.21 14.62
N SER A 27 19.08 3.91 14.71
CA SER A 27 18.46 3.16 13.60
C SER A 27 17.01 3.61 13.42
N SER A 28 16.52 3.75 12.19
CA SER A 28 15.18 4.25 11.82
C SER A 28 13.97 3.39 12.24
N ASN A 29 14.15 2.45 13.16
CA ASN A 29 13.06 1.83 13.91
C ASN A 29 12.90 2.61 15.23
N PRO A 30 11.76 3.28 15.46
CA PRO A 30 11.54 4.01 16.70
C PRO A 30 11.56 3.01 17.86
N SER A 31 12.20 3.38 18.96
CA SER A 31 12.29 2.47 20.11
C SER A 31 10.89 2.20 20.68
N THR A 32 10.58 0.94 21.02
CA THR A 32 9.25 0.57 21.54
C THR A 32 9.33 0.15 23.00
N VAL A 33 8.32 0.54 23.78
CA VAL A 33 8.19 0.22 25.20
C VAL A 33 6.81 -0.34 25.53
N ASN A 34 6.72 -1.06 26.64
CA ASN A 34 5.44 -1.48 27.21
C ASN A 34 4.86 -0.33 28.04
N VAL A 35 3.60 0.02 27.82
CA VAL A 35 2.81 1.01 28.58
C VAL A 35 1.57 0.35 29.20
N GLU A 36 1.12 0.88 30.33
CA GLU A 36 -0.06 0.45 31.08
C GLU A 36 -1.26 1.33 30.67
N VAL A 37 -2.17 0.82 29.84
CA VAL A 37 -3.39 1.51 29.43
C VAL A 37 -4.51 1.21 30.42
N GLN A 38 -5.04 2.23 31.11
CA GLN A 38 -6.14 2.08 32.07
C GLN A 38 -7.43 2.75 31.56
N ILE A 39 -8.54 2.02 31.61
CA ILE A 39 -9.82 2.44 31.03
C ILE A 39 -10.76 3.10 32.06
N GLY A 40 -11.31 4.26 31.70
CA GLY A 40 -12.38 4.91 32.47
C GLY A 40 -11.97 5.21 33.92
N GLN A 41 -12.81 4.78 34.86
CA GLN A 41 -12.57 4.80 36.32
C GLN A 41 -12.16 3.41 36.84
N GLU A 42 -11.43 2.62 36.04
CA GLU A 42 -11.28 1.17 36.22
C GLU A 42 -12.67 0.46 36.21
N ASP A 43 -13.64 1.04 35.47
CA ASP A 43 -15.04 0.63 35.48
C ASP A 43 -15.44 -0.33 34.36
N ALA A 44 -14.64 -0.50 33.31
CA ALA A 44 -14.86 -1.45 32.20
C ALA A 44 -14.23 -2.83 32.48
N ARG A 45 -14.68 -3.86 31.77
CA ARG A 45 -14.07 -5.21 31.64
C ARG A 45 -14.55 -5.82 30.32
N ASP A 46 -13.92 -6.91 29.90
CA ASP A 46 -14.40 -7.77 28.81
C ASP A 46 -14.49 -6.98 27.49
N ALA A 47 -13.47 -6.14 27.24
CA ALA A 47 -13.40 -5.19 26.14
C ALA A 47 -11.99 -5.16 25.53
N SER A 48 -11.89 -4.80 24.26
CA SER A 48 -10.62 -4.74 23.54
C SER A 48 -9.95 -3.36 23.65
N VAL A 49 -8.63 -3.37 23.88
CA VAL A 49 -7.75 -2.21 23.74
C VAL A 49 -6.91 -2.37 22.48
N TRP A 50 -7.15 -1.52 21.50
CA TRP A 50 -6.38 -1.43 20.27
C TRP A 50 -5.22 -0.46 20.46
N SER A 51 -4.00 -0.93 20.25
CA SER A 51 -2.79 -0.12 20.15
C SER A 51 -2.45 0.10 18.68
N ILE A 52 -2.46 1.37 18.25
CA ILE A 52 -2.35 1.79 16.85
C ILE A 52 -1.21 2.81 16.76
N GLY A 53 -0.16 2.45 16.02
CA GLY A 53 0.95 3.38 15.75
C GLY A 53 0.52 4.55 14.88
N ILE A 54 1.12 5.72 15.10
CA ILE A 54 1.02 6.86 14.17
C ILE A 54 2.21 6.81 13.21
N THR A 55 1.97 7.07 11.92
CA THR A 55 2.98 7.05 10.86
C THR A 55 3.86 8.31 10.90
N ASN A 56 4.95 8.30 10.11
CA ASN A 56 5.80 9.48 9.89
C ASN A 56 5.06 10.70 9.31
N GLY A 57 3.82 10.54 8.82
CA GLY A 57 2.93 11.63 8.41
C GLY A 57 1.96 12.10 9.48
N GLY A 58 2.09 11.66 10.74
CA GLY A 58 1.14 12.02 11.81
C GLY A 58 -0.26 11.40 11.65
N GLN A 59 -0.39 10.37 10.81
CA GLN A 59 -1.65 9.67 10.52
C GLN A 59 -1.74 8.35 11.29
N PRO A 60 -2.91 7.93 11.80
CA PRO A 60 -3.10 6.56 12.30
C PRO A 60 -2.72 5.51 11.24
N ASN A 61 -1.98 4.48 11.63
CA ASN A 61 -1.57 3.44 10.70
C ASN A 61 -2.78 2.63 10.20
N ARG A 62 -2.95 2.53 8.88
CA ARG A 62 -4.08 1.88 8.21
C ARG A 62 -3.62 1.16 6.96
N ASN A 63 -4.15 -0.04 6.73
CA ASN A 63 -3.91 -0.80 5.50
C ASN A 63 -4.63 -0.18 4.28
N ASP A 64 -4.48 -0.83 3.13
CA ASP A 64 -5.02 -0.38 1.83
C ASP A 64 -6.55 -0.38 1.78
N LEU A 65 -7.21 -1.10 2.69
CA LEU A 65 -8.66 -1.08 2.89
C LEU A 65 -9.08 -0.06 3.97
N ASP A 66 -8.22 0.89 4.32
CA ASP A 66 -8.42 1.90 5.35
C ASP A 66 -8.70 1.38 6.78
N ARG A 67 -8.52 0.08 7.04
CA ARG A 67 -8.66 -0.52 8.38
C ARG A 67 -7.39 -0.24 9.20
N PHE A 68 -7.53 0.11 10.47
CA PHE A 68 -6.38 0.33 11.36
C PHE A 68 -5.49 -0.92 11.42
N ILE A 69 -4.18 -0.72 11.29
CA ILE A 69 -3.17 -1.72 11.63
C ILE A 69 -2.91 -1.58 13.12
N ARG A 70 -3.27 -2.61 13.89
CA ARG A 70 -3.32 -2.60 15.35
C ARG A 70 -2.65 -3.84 15.95
N SER A 71 -2.16 -3.73 17.17
CA SER A 71 -2.18 -4.86 18.10
C SER A 71 -3.39 -4.72 19.02
N GLU A 72 -3.96 -5.85 19.40
CA GLU A 72 -5.17 -5.93 20.22
C GLU A 72 -4.84 -6.68 21.52
N VAL A 73 -5.33 -6.15 22.62
CA VAL A 73 -5.23 -6.77 23.95
C VAL A 73 -6.61 -6.71 24.58
N GLU A 74 -7.10 -7.87 24.98
CA GLU A 74 -8.40 -8.01 25.65
C GLU A 74 -8.24 -7.81 27.15
N LEU A 75 -9.25 -7.23 27.80
CA LEU A 75 -9.27 -6.99 29.24
C LEU A 75 -10.00 -8.13 29.95
N ASP A 76 -9.28 -8.96 30.71
CA ASP A 76 -9.89 -10.07 31.44
C ASP A 76 -10.53 -9.66 32.78
N ASP A 77 -11.18 -10.62 33.45
CA ASP A 77 -11.86 -10.42 34.72
C ASP A 77 -10.88 -10.11 35.90
N ASN A 78 -9.59 -10.41 35.73
CA ASN A 78 -8.49 -10.19 36.68
C ASN A 78 -7.73 -8.85 36.46
N ASP A 79 -7.74 -8.30 35.25
CA ASP A 79 -6.90 -7.18 34.79
C ASP A 79 -7.31 -5.82 35.35
N ASN A 80 -8.46 -5.72 36.03
CA ASN A 80 -8.97 -4.47 36.63
C ASN A 80 -9.03 -3.27 35.65
N ALA A 81 -9.34 -3.55 34.38
CA ALA A 81 -9.37 -2.58 33.28
C ALA A 81 -8.01 -1.95 32.91
N GLU A 82 -6.91 -2.68 33.13
CA GLU A 82 -5.54 -2.31 32.77
C GLU A 82 -4.96 -3.27 31.70
N ALA A 83 -4.59 -2.75 30.52
CA ALA A 83 -3.93 -3.52 29.46
C ALA A 83 -2.46 -3.12 29.32
N THR A 84 -1.55 -4.09 29.21
CA THR A 84 -0.15 -3.82 28.84
C THR A 84 0.01 -3.90 27.32
N VAL A 85 0.30 -2.78 26.67
CA VAL A 85 0.47 -2.70 25.21
C VAL A 85 1.85 -2.17 24.83
N VAL A 86 2.30 -2.50 23.62
CA VAL A 86 3.53 -1.94 23.03
C VAL A 86 3.23 -0.61 22.34
N ALA A 87 4.05 0.40 22.61
CA ALA A 87 3.94 1.75 22.05
C ALA A 87 5.31 2.31 21.62
N SER A 88 5.30 3.28 20.70
CA SER A 88 6.50 4.01 20.25
C SER A 88 6.92 5.07 21.28
N THR A 89 8.22 5.15 21.62
CA THR A 89 8.75 6.18 22.53
C THR A 89 8.87 7.55 21.87
N GLU A 90 9.25 7.62 20.60
CA GLU A 90 9.71 8.86 19.95
C GLU A 90 8.64 9.55 19.08
N ARG A 91 7.44 8.97 19.02
CA ARG A 91 6.35 9.40 18.12
C ARG A 91 5.00 9.34 18.84
N PRO A 92 3.99 10.11 18.40
CA PRO A 92 2.63 9.93 18.89
C PRO A 92 2.14 8.49 18.73
N HIS A 93 1.35 7.99 19.67
CA HIS A 93 0.80 6.64 19.63
C HIS A 93 -0.66 6.64 20.11
N MET A 94 -1.54 5.92 19.42
CA MET A 94 -2.99 5.92 19.68
C MET A 94 -3.43 4.64 20.37
N PHE A 95 -4.30 4.80 21.37
CA PHE A 95 -4.96 3.73 22.11
C PHE A 95 -6.47 3.92 21.97
N MET A 96 -7.19 2.89 21.54
CA MET A 96 -8.63 2.93 21.30
C MET A 96 -9.31 1.79 22.04
N LEU A 97 -10.39 2.10 22.75
CA LEU A 97 -11.24 1.15 23.45
C LEU A 97 -12.40 0.75 22.55
N VAL A 98 -12.58 -0.55 22.35
CA VAL A 98 -13.66 -1.14 21.56
C VAL A 98 -14.49 -2.08 22.45
N PRO A 99 -15.79 -1.81 22.66
CA PRO A 99 -16.69 -2.73 23.34
C PRO A 99 -17.00 -3.95 22.45
N ARG A 100 -17.36 -5.06 23.09
CA ARG A 100 -17.70 -6.36 22.48
C ARG A 100 -19.04 -6.85 23.02
N VAL A 101 -19.81 -7.54 22.18
CA VAL A 101 -20.90 -8.43 22.64
C VAL A 101 -20.35 -9.70 23.28
N ALA A 102 -21.19 -10.41 24.02
CA ALA A 102 -20.83 -11.76 24.49
C ALA A 102 -20.81 -12.70 23.29
N GLN A 103 -19.82 -13.58 23.23
CA GLN A 103 -19.81 -14.74 22.35
C GLN A 103 -19.80 -16.01 23.21
N PRO A 104 -20.97 -16.47 23.70
CA PRO A 104 -21.07 -17.69 24.51
C PRO A 104 -20.58 -18.97 23.81
N GLU A 105 -20.30 -18.89 22.51
CA GLU A 105 -19.78 -19.94 21.65
C GLU A 105 -18.26 -20.11 21.71
N ILE A 106 -17.52 -19.11 22.24
CA ILE A 106 -16.06 -19.08 22.48
C ILE A 106 -15.78 -18.54 23.91
N ASN A 107 -16.72 -18.74 24.83
CA ASN A 107 -16.66 -18.34 26.24
C ASN A 107 -16.34 -16.84 26.54
N GLU A 108 -16.46 -15.94 25.56
CA GLU A 108 -16.22 -14.51 25.75
C GLU A 108 -17.44 -13.80 26.41
N GLU A 109 -17.19 -13.11 27.54
CA GLU A 109 -18.20 -12.26 28.18
C GLU A 109 -18.38 -10.92 27.45
N ALA A 110 -19.61 -10.39 27.46
CA ALA A 110 -19.90 -9.07 26.91
C ALA A 110 -19.20 -7.97 27.71
N THR A 111 -18.78 -6.89 27.05
CA THR A 111 -18.20 -5.73 27.75
C THR A 111 -19.12 -5.22 28.86
N THR A 112 -18.64 -5.33 30.11
CA THR A 112 -19.38 -4.88 31.29
C THR A 112 -18.82 -3.60 31.90
N ARG A 113 -19.71 -2.68 32.30
CA ARG A 113 -19.37 -1.45 33.02
C ARG A 113 -19.94 -1.39 34.43
N LEU A 114 -19.15 -0.88 35.37
CA LEU A 114 -19.57 -0.62 36.74
C LEU A 114 -20.36 0.70 36.83
N CYS A 115 -21.54 0.68 37.45
CA CYS A 115 -22.34 1.89 37.63
C CYS A 115 -21.74 2.82 38.71
N GLN A 116 -21.17 3.95 38.27
CA GLN A 116 -20.55 4.98 39.10
C GLN A 116 -21.54 6.08 39.54
N TRP A 117 -22.80 6.02 39.08
CA TRP A 117 -23.84 6.98 39.43
C TRP A 117 -24.62 6.56 40.69
N VAL A 118 -24.60 7.39 41.73
CA VAL A 118 -25.06 7.06 43.09
C VAL A 118 -26.57 6.79 43.18
N SER A 119 -27.39 7.39 42.30
CA SER A 119 -28.83 7.07 42.26
C SER A 119 -29.17 5.81 41.45
N GLY A 120 -28.16 5.11 40.92
CA GLY A 120 -28.32 4.00 39.99
C GLY A 120 -28.40 4.46 38.53
N CYS A 121 -27.81 3.66 37.65
CA CYS A 121 -27.76 3.89 36.20
C CYS A 121 -29.06 3.41 35.54
N THR A 122 -29.38 3.92 34.35
CA THR A 122 -30.50 3.41 33.54
C THR A 122 -29.96 2.96 32.19
N VAL A 123 -30.18 1.69 31.86
CA VAL A 123 -29.65 1.01 30.68
C VAL A 123 -30.82 0.33 30.00
N ASP A 124 -31.17 0.73 28.78
CA ASP A 124 -32.35 0.25 28.03
C ASP A 124 -33.67 0.26 28.83
N GLY A 125 -33.83 1.29 29.67
CA GLY A 125 -34.98 1.46 30.57
C GLY A 125 -34.96 0.58 31.83
N THR A 126 -33.94 -0.26 32.00
CA THR A 126 -33.68 -1.05 33.22
C THR A 126 -32.82 -0.25 34.19
N SER A 127 -33.15 -0.28 35.49
CA SER A 127 -32.38 0.44 36.52
C SER A 127 -31.37 -0.50 37.19
N VAL A 128 -30.10 -0.09 37.15
CA VAL A 128 -28.93 -0.77 37.72
C VAL A 128 -28.49 -0.04 38.98
N ALA A 129 -28.16 -0.74 40.07
CA ALA A 129 -27.76 -0.09 41.31
C ALA A 129 -26.35 0.53 41.22
N PHE A 130 -26.08 1.52 42.07
CA PHE A 130 -24.72 2.01 42.27
C PHE A 130 -23.80 0.86 42.75
N ALA A 131 -22.61 0.76 42.15
CA ALA A 131 -21.66 -0.35 42.33
C ALA A 131 -22.13 -1.74 41.84
N GLU A 132 -23.14 -1.79 40.96
CA GLU A 132 -23.52 -2.99 40.20
C GLU A 132 -22.99 -2.87 38.76
N ARG A 133 -22.57 -3.99 38.14
CA ARG A 133 -22.13 -4.01 36.73
C ARG A 133 -23.32 -4.19 35.79
N TYR A 134 -23.19 -3.70 34.57
CA TYR A 134 -24.16 -3.84 33.49
C TYR A 134 -23.45 -3.99 32.14
N GLU A 135 -24.04 -4.71 31.20
CA GLU A 135 -23.53 -4.86 29.83
C GLU A 135 -23.68 -3.53 29.07
N GLN A 136 -22.62 -3.08 28.36
CA GLN A 136 -22.69 -1.90 27.49
C GLN A 136 -21.86 -2.13 26.21
N GLN A 137 -22.52 -2.70 25.21
CA GLN A 137 -21.89 -3.19 23.98
C GLN A 137 -21.81 -2.13 22.88
N SER A 138 -22.62 -1.06 22.97
CA SER A 138 -22.70 0.00 21.95
C SER A 138 -22.99 1.38 22.55
N GLY A 139 -23.00 2.42 21.71
CA GLY A 139 -23.22 3.81 22.13
C GLY A 139 -22.00 4.50 22.74
N TRP A 140 -20.81 3.88 22.65
CA TRP A 140 -19.55 4.41 23.18
C TRP A 140 -18.31 3.75 22.57
N HIS A 141 -17.30 4.57 22.32
CA HIS A 141 -15.90 4.19 22.14
C HIS A 141 -15.06 5.36 22.63
N TRP A 142 -13.85 5.10 23.12
CA TRP A 142 -12.95 6.16 23.59
C TRP A 142 -11.56 5.94 23.02
N GLN A 143 -10.83 7.04 22.83
CA GLN A 143 -9.45 7.01 22.37
C GLN A 143 -8.57 7.88 23.27
N SER A 144 -7.26 7.67 23.19
CA SER A 144 -6.22 8.49 23.82
C SER A 144 -5.02 8.47 22.90
N VAL A 145 -4.37 9.61 22.72
CA VAL A 145 -3.12 9.71 21.96
C VAL A 145 -2.07 10.28 22.90
N ALA A 146 -0.96 9.57 23.05
CA ALA A 146 0.15 9.94 23.91
C ALA A 146 1.40 10.20 23.07
N HIS A 147 2.36 10.91 23.64
CA HIS A 147 3.64 11.25 23.02
C HIS A 147 4.75 11.12 24.09
N ASP A 148 5.99 10.81 23.68
CA ASP A 148 7.15 10.63 24.57
C ASP A 148 6.91 9.61 25.72
N VAL A 149 6.27 8.48 25.40
CA VAL A 149 5.85 7.52 26.43
C VAL A 149 7.01 6.69 26.98
N ALA A 150 7.08 6.57 28.31
CA ALA A 150 8.09 5.79 29.01
C ALA A 150 7.63 4.34 29.30
N SER A 151 8.59 3.44 29.52
CA SER A 151 8.26 2.06 29.92
C SER A 151 7.60 2.01 31.31
N GLY A 152 6.42 1.38 31.38
CA GLY A 152 5.57 1.36 32.57
C GLY A 152 4.82 2.68 32.82
N GLU A 153 4.76 3.57 31.83
CA GLU A 153 3.91 4.75 31.90
C GLU A 153 2.42 4.38 31.80
N ARG A 154 1.59 5.14 32.52
CA ARG A 154 0.16 4.87 32.68
C ARG A 154 -0.69 5.83 31.85
N ILE A 155 -1.20 5.36 30.72
CA ILE A 155 -2.06 6.14 29.81
C ILE A 155 -3.53 5.90 30.15
N ARG A 156 -4.31 6.95 30.41
CA ARG A 156 -5.77 6.84 30.54
C ARG A 156 -6.46 6.87 29.18
N VAL A 157 -7.52 6.07 29.04
CA VAL A 157 -8.51 6.14 27.95
C VAL A 157 -9.88 6.42 28.55
N THR A 158 -10.39 7.63 28.33
CA THR A 158 -11.63 8.16 28.92
C THR A 158 -12.35 9.05 27.90
N PRO A 159 -13.62 9.48 28.13
CA PRO A 159 -14.26 10.48 27.28
C PRO A 159 -13.42 11.76 27.14
N LEU A 160 -12.70 12.19 28.19
CA LEU A 160 -11.92 13.43 28.14
C LEU A 160 -10.66 13.27 27.29
N THR A 161 -9.99 12.11 27.32
CA THR A 161 -8.85 11.86 26.41
C THR A 161 -9.31 11.69 24.97
N HIS A 162 -10.52 11.16 24.74
CA HIS A 162 -11.12 11.11 23.42
C HIS A 162 -11.33 12.53 22.85
N LEU A 163 -11.86 13.47 23.65
CA LEU A 163 -11.97 14.88 23.26
C LEU A 163 -10.61 15.49 22.89
N ALA A 164 -9.57 15.19 23.66
CA ALA A 164 -8.22 15.71 23.43
C ALA A 164 -7.57 15.11 22.18
N ALA A 165 -7.74 13.81 21.93
CA ALA A 165 -7.26 13.15 20.72
C ALA A 165 -7.92 13.73 19.46
N GLN A 166 -9.25 13.88 19.45
CA GLN A 166 -9.94 14.46 18.30
C GLN A 166 -9.50 15.92 18.05
N LEU A 167 -9.31 16.70 19.12
CA LEU A 167 -8.79 18.05 19.01
C LEU A 167 -7.34 18.07 18.47
N ALA A 168 -6.47 17.17 18.93
CA ALA A 168 -5.07 17.07 18.51
C ALA A 168 -4.89 16.66 17.04
N TYR A 169 -5.82 15.89 16.50
CA TYR A 169 -5.83 15.54 15.07
C TYR A 169 -6.30 16.72 14.21
N GLU A 170 -7.45 17.32 14.56
CA GLU A 170 -8.12 18.34 13.77
C GLU A 170 -7.50 19.75 13.88
N ARG A 171 -6.82 20.02 15.00
CA ARG A 171 -6.33 21.36 15.37
C ARG A 171 -4.98 21.30 16.08
N GLN A 172 -4.26 22.41 15.99
CA GLN A 172 -3.10 22.70 16.83
C GLN A 172 -3.15 24.16 17.30
N TYR A 173 -2.71 24.43 18.53
CA TYR A 173 -2.70 25.78 19.08
C TYR A 173 -1.41 26.52 18.71
N VAL A 174 -1.56 27.66 18.06
CA VAL A 174 -0.46 28.50 17.60
C VAL A 174 -0.28 29.66 18.58
N GLU A 175 0.77 29.62 19.40
CA GLU A 175 1.01 30.64 20.43
C GLU A 175 1.26 32.04 19.86
N SER A 176 1.85 32.13 18.66
CA SER A 176 2.21 33.39 18.01
C SER A 176 0.99 34.21 17.55
N THR A 177 -0.11 33.53 17.21
CA THR A 177 -1.41 34.11 16.80
C THR A 177 -2.47 34.01 17.90
N THR A 178 -2.25 33.17 18.91
CA THR A 178 -3.24 32.77 19.93
C THR A 178 -4.52 32.15 19.35
N SER A 179 -4.39 31.39 18.25
CA SER A 179 -5.48 30.70 17.55
C SER A 179 -5.29 29.18 17.56
N TRP A 180 -6.37 28.44 17.35
CA TRP A 180 -6.28 27.07 16.86
C TRP A 180 -6.32 27.08 15.34
N ASP A 181 -5.32 26.47 14.71
CA ASP A 181 -5.22 26.32 13.27
C ASP A 181 -5.53 24.86 12.89
N VAL A 182 -6.09 24.64 11.69
CA VAL A 182 -6.46 23.29 11.21
C VAL A 182 -5.20 22.52 10.79
N THR A 183 -5.05 21.27 11.26
CA THR A 183 -3.89 20.40 10.97
C THR A 183 -4.27 19.13 10.21
N GLY A 184 -5.16 18.30 10.74
CA GLY A 184 -5.49 16.99 10.14
C GLY A 184 -4.37 15.95 10.28
N TYR A 185 -3.54 16.07 11.32
CA TYR A 185 -2.46 15.15 11.67
C TYR A 185 -2.05 15.34 13.14
N TYR A 186 -1.49 14.30 13.76
CA TYR A 186 -0.91 14.36 15.09
C TYR A 186 0.55 14.85 15.06
N SER A 187 0.88 15.77 15.97
CA SER A 187 2.25 16.16 16.31
C SER A 187 2.42 16.14 17.83
N GLY A 188 3.66 16.08 18.35
CA GLY A 188 3.90 16.20 19.79
C GLY A 188 3.27 17.47 20.37
N TYR A 189 3.36 18.59 19.64
CA TYR A 189 2.70 19.84 20.03
C TYR A 189 1.17 19.72 20.07
N SER A 190 0.52 19.16 19.05
CA SER A 190 -0.96 19.09 19.02
C SER A 190 -1.51 18.16 20.10
N VAL A 191 -0.80 17.07 20.41
CA VAL A 191 -1.13 16.12 21.49
C VAL A 191 -1.05 16.81 22.86
N GLU A 192 0.12 17.34 23.25
CA GLU A 192 0.33 17.94 24.57
C GLU A 192 -0.55 19.19 24.79
N GLN A 193 -0.70 20.02 23.77
CA GLN A 193 -1.58 21.18 23.85
C GLN A 193 -3.05 20.78 24.01
N SER A 194 -3.52 19.72 23.34
CA SER A 194 -4.92 19.30 23.46
C SER A 194 -5.20 18.62 24.80
N ILE A 195 -4.26 17.81 25.31
CA ILE A 195 -4.32 17.27 26.68
C ILE A 195 -4.39 18.43 27.69
N SER A 196 -3.54 19.45 27.52
CA SER A 196 -3.53 20.66 28.37
C SER A 196 -4.84 21.46 28.29
N GLN A 197 -5.35 21.68 27.08
CA GLN A 197 -6.60 22.41 26.84
C GLN A 197 -7.77 21.73 27.55
N VAL A 198 -7.96 20.42 27.33
CA VAL A 198 -9.07 19.68 27.91
C VAL A 198 -8.91 19.54 29.43
N SER A 199 -7.70 19.29 29.93
CA SER A 199 -7.40 19.31 31.37
C SER A 199 -7.84 20.62 32.03
N ARG A 200 -7.51 21.77 31.41
CA ARG A 200 -7.86 23.10 31.90
C ARG A 200 -9.33 23.47 31.74
N LEU A 201 -10.04 22.95 30.73
CA LEU A 201 -11.50 23.10 30.61
C LEU A 201 -12.25 22.44 31.77
N PHE A 202 -11.82 21.24 32.16
CA PHE A 202 -12.49 20.44 33.18
C PHE A 202 -11.91 20.62 34.59
N GLY A 203 -10.79 21.32 34.73
CA GLY A 203 -10.14 21.61 36.01
C GLY A 203 -9.42 20.40 36.61
N ILE A 204 -8.86 19.54 35.75
CA ILE A 204 -8.06 18.36 36.10
C ILE A 204 -6.58 18.68 35.87
N ASN A 205 -5.66 18.10 36.64
CA ASN A 205 -4.22 18.36 36.48
C ASN A 205 -3.68 17.90 35.11
N ASN A 206 -3.91 16.63 34.75
CA ASN A 206 -3.61 16.05 33.44
C ASN A 206 -4.56 14.87 33.19
N ILE A 207 -5.45 14.97 32.20
CA ILE A 207 -6.46 13.93 31.91
C ILE A 207 -5.90 12.56 31.46
N GLN A 208 -4.67 12.52 30.94
CA GLN A 208 -4.04 11.28 30.46
C GLN A 208 -3.23 10.58 31.56
N GLY A 209 -2.53 11.33 32.40
CA GLY A 209 -1.69 10.78 33.47
C GLY A 209 -2.34 10.73 34.88
N SER A 210 -3.42 11.48 35.12
CA SER A 210 -4.07 11.52 36.45
C SER A 210 -5.09 10.38 36.60
N GLU A 211 -5.04 9.67 37.72
CA GLU A 211 -5.93 8.54 38.02
C GLU A 211 -7.34 9.01 38.42
N PRO A 212 -8.39 8.79 37.64
CA PRO A 212 -9.75 9.13 38.06
C PRO A 212 -10.21 8.19 39.19
N GLN A 213 -10.85 8.73 40.22
CA GLN A 213 -11.26 7.94 41.38
C GLN A 213 -12.51 7.09 41.09
N ASP A 214 -12.43 5.77 41.22
CA ASP A 214 -13.60 4.91 41.41
C ASP A 214 -14.41 5.38 42.65
N LEU A 215 -15.66 5.81 42.43
CA LEU A 215 -16.51 6.35 43.48
C LEU A 215 -17.09 5.24 44.38
N THR A 216 -17.16 4.00 43.89
CA THR A 216 -17.57 2.85 44.70
C THR A 216 -16.53 2.52 45.78
N LEU A 217 -15.26 2.86 45.51
CA LEU A 217 -14.12 2.72 46.42
C LEU A 217 -13.66 4.06 47.04
N ILE A 218 -14.50 5.10 47.06
CA ILE A 218 -14.16 6.46 47.52
C ILE A 218 -13.40 6.51 48.85
N ASP A 219 -13.78 5.72 49.86
CA ASP A 219 -13.14 5.71 51.18
C ASP A 219 -11.69 5.17 51.18
N ARG A 220 -11.26 4.56 50.07
CA ARG A 220 -9.88 4.09 49.81
C ARG A 220 -9.01 5.11 49.07
N THR A 221 -9.55 6.26 48.65
CA THR A 221 -8.81 7.30 47.90
C THR A 221 -7.46 7.60 48.53
N GLY A 222 -6.39 7.42 47.75
CA GLY A 222 -5.01 7.65 48.19
C GLY A 222 -4.51 9.08 47.99
N GLY A 223 -3.28 9.34 48.43
CA GLY A 223 -2.53 10.56 48.13
C GLY A 223 -2.67 11.72 49.15
N GLY A 224 -2.00 12.83 48.85
CA GLY A 224 -2.14 14.09 49.58
C GLY A 224 -3.41 14.85 49.17
N GLN A 225 -3.81 15.87 49.93
CA GLN A 225 -5.07 16.59 49.70
C GLN A 225 -5.30 17.03 48.24
N ALA A 226 -4.31 17.66 47.60
CA ALA A 226 -4.45 18.14 46.23
C ALA A 226 -4.67 16.99 45.23
N THR A 227 -3.84 15.95 45.29
CA THR A 227 -3.98 14.74 44.48
C THR A 227 -5.32 14.05 44.72
N ALA A 228 -5.73 13.89 45.98
CA ALA A 228 -7.00 13.24 46.29
C ALA A 228 -8.20 14.05 45.77
N MET A 229 -8.19 15.38 45.91
CA MET A 229 -9.25 16.24 45.36
C MET A 229 -9.32 16.20 43.83
N ASP A 230 -8.17 16.18 43.14
CA ASP A 230 -8.09 16.05 41.68
C ASP A 230 -8.62 14.70 41.19
N ARG A 231 -8.17 13.58 41.79
CA ARG A 231 -8.70 12.23 41.51
C ARG A 231 -10.22 12.15 41.71
N ILE A 232 -10.72 12.69 42.83
CA ILE A 232 -12.16 12.73 43.16
C ILE A 232 -12.93 13.57 42.13
N ARG A 233 -12.39 14.73 41.73
CA ARG A 233 -13.00 15.60 40.71
C ARG A 233 -13.07 14.89 39.36
N TYR A 234 -11.99 14.23 38.93
CA TYR A 234 -11.96 13.50 37.66
C TYR A 234 -12.96 12.34 37.68
N GLY A 235 -12.96 11.50 38.72
CA GLY A 235 -13.94 10.42 38.88
C GLY A 235 -15.40 10.91 38.91
N ALA A 236 -15.66 12.06 39.53
CA ALA A 236 -16.99 12.67 39.53
C ALA A 236 -17.47 13.12 38.15
N LEU A 237 -16.56 13.69 37.34
CA LEU A 237 -16.86 14.08 35.96
C LEU A 237 -17.11 12.86 35.07
N LEU A 238 -16.34 11.78 35.23
CA LEU A 238 -16.54 10.55 34.47
C LEU A 238 -17.85 9.83 34.85
N ALA A 239 -18.20 9.79 36.14
CA ALA A 239 -19.48 9.25 36.60
C ALA A 239 -20.68 10.07 36.10
N ALA A 240 -20.54 11.40 36.05
CA ALA A 240 -21.53 12.28 35.43
C ALA A 240 -21.64 12.07 33.91
N TRP A 241 -20.50 11.85 33.24
CA TRP A 241 -20.46 11.52 31.83
C TRP A 241 -21.19 10.20 31.54
N GLN A 242 -20.94 9.14 32.32
CA GLN A 242 -21.65 7.86 32.21
C GLN A 242 -23.18 8.05 32.27
N ASN A 243 -23.67 8.80 33.26
CA ASN A 243 -25.11 9.07 33.39
C ASN A 243 -25.69 9.90 32.22
N LEU A 244 -24.92 10.83 31.64
CA LEU A 244 -25.36 11.62 30.48
C LEU A 244 -25.29 10.82 29.18
N GLN A 245 -24.29 9.97 29.01
CA GLN A 245 -24.09 9.08 27.86
C GLN A 245 -25.21 8.04 27.78
N LEU A 246 -25.59 7.43 28.91
CA LEU A 246 -26.74 6.51 29.00
C LEU A 246 -28.11 7.19 28.75
N ALA A 247 -28.16 8.51 28.73
CA ALA A 247 -29.36 9.31 28.47
C ALA A 247 -29.27 10.08 27.13
N TYR A 248 -28.25 9.82 26.32
CA TYR A 248 -28.04 10.48 25.03
C TYR A 248 -28.91 9.85 23.93
N ASP A 249 -29.54 10.69 23.13
CA ASP A 249 -30.48 10.36 22.06
C ASP A 249 -30.30 11.42 20.96
N GLY A 250 -29.25 11.26 20.16
CA GLY A 250 -28.79 12.24 19.17
C GLY A 250 -28.11 11.59 17.97
N ASP A 251 -27.70 12.41 17.00
CA ASP A 251 -27.33 11.95 15.64
C ASP A 251 -25.92 11.30 15.53
N PHE A 252 -25.12 11.28 16.61
CA PHE A 252 -23.80 10.64 16.66
C PHE A 252 -23.85 9.29 17.39
N ASP A 253 -22.94 8.37 17.06
CA ASP A 253 -22.85 7.05 17.71
C ASP A 253 -22.55 7.13 19.21
N SER A 254 -21.91 8.21 19.69
CA SER A 254 -21.73 8.45 21.13
C SER A 254 -21.78 9.92 21.52
N LEU A 255 -22.02 10.17 22.82
CA LEU A 255 -21.88 11.50 23.43
C LEU A 255 -20.42 12.01 23.34
N ALA A 256 -19.42 11.13 23.29
CA ALA A 256 -18.02 11.53 23.15
C ALA A 256 -17.75 12.18 21.79
N ASP A 257 -18.21 11.54 20.71
CA ASP A 257 -18.06 12.04 19.34
C ASP A 257 -18.79 13.38 19.16
N ALA A 258 -20.03 13.47 19.65
CA ALA A 258 -20.84 14.69 19.55
C ALA A 258 -20.16 15.90 20.23
N VAL A 259 -19.61 15.68 21.44
CA VAL A 259 -18.91 16.74 22.19
C VAL A 259 -17.53 17.02 21.62
N ALA A 260 -16.85 16.03 21.02
CA ALA A 260 -15.60 16.22 20.31
C ALA A 260 -15.79 17.09 19.04
N ALA A 261 -16.84 16.81 18.27
CA ALA A 261 -17.23 17.61 17.11
C ALA A 261 -17.57 19.06 17.51
N ASP A 262 -18.34 19.26 18.59
CA ASP A 262 -18.58 20.60 19.14
C ASP A 262 -17.26 21.27 19.57
N LEU A 263 -16.37 20.58 20.29
CA LEU A 263 -15.10 21.12 20.77
C LEU A 263 -14.19 21.60 19.62
N VAL A 264 -14.09 20.81 18.54
CA VAL A 264 -13.31 21.16 17.34
C VAL A 264 -13.96 22.35 16.60
N ASN A 265 -15.28 22.36 16.45
CA ASN A 265 -16.01 23.45 15.79
C ASN A 265 -15.93 24.79 16.55
N ASN A 266 -15.69 24.74 17.86
CA ASN A 266 -15.54 25.91 18.73
C ASN A 266 -14.08 26.24 19.06
N ASP A 267 -13.10 25.71 18.31
CA ASP A 267 -11.67 25.94 18.51
C ASP A 267 -11.21 25.68 19.96
N GLY A 268 -11.46 24.44 20.40
CA GLY A 268 -11.08 23.94 21.72
C GLY A 268 -11.95 24.49 22.86
N GLN A 269 -13.10 25.10 22.60
CA GLN A 269 -14.00 25.63 23.62
C GLN A 269 -15.31 24.83 23.75
N LEU A 270 -15.96 24.93 24.92
CA LEU A 270 -17.30 24.39 25.15
C LEU A 270 -18.27 25.50 25.52
N ILE A 271 -19.57 25.32 25.26
CA ILE A 271 -20.58 26.23 25.79
C ILE A 271 -20.62 26.13 27.34
N GLN A 272 -20.52 27.27 28.01
CA GLN A 272 -20.49 27.32 29.47
C GLN A 272 -21.82 26.84 30.08
N LYS A 273 -22.95 27.36 29.57
CA LYS A 273 -24.29 27.06 30.06
C LYS A 273 -25.33 27.38 28.98
N GLY A 274 -26.41 26.61 28.91
CA GLY A 274 -27.43 26.79 27.85
C GLY A 274 -26.93 26.28 26.49
N GLY A 275 -27.30 26.98 25.41
CA GLY A 275 -26.98 26.58 24.04
C GLY A 275 -27.78 25.40 23.49
N THR A 276 -27.38 24.95 22.30
CA THR A 276 -27.92 23.79 21.56
C THR A 276 -26.86 22.76 21.20
N GLN A 277 -25.69 22.84 21.85
CA GLN A 277 -24.58 21.88 21.71
C GLN A 277 -24.88 20.60 22.51
N ALA A 278 -24.18 19.52 22.17
CA ALA A 278 -24.39 18.20 22.78
C ALA A 278 -24.18 18.21 24.31
N LEU A 279 -23.23 19.01 24.80
CA LEU A 279 -22.97 19.16 26.23
C LEU A 279 -22.58 20.60 26.60
N ALA A 280 -23.29 21.17 27.58
CA ALA A 280 -22.87 22.39 28.26
C ALA A 280 -22.07 22.06 29.53
N LEU A 281 -21.01 22.82 29.79
CA LEU A 281 -20.11 22.59 30.93
C LEU A 281 -20.87 22.61 32.28
N ALA A 282 -21.83 23.53 32.43
CA ALA A 282 -22.70 23.61 33.60
C ALA A 282 -23.55 22.34 33.82
N THR A 283 -23.96 21.64 32.75
CA THR A 283 -24.74 20.40 32.85
C THR A 283 -23.89 19.28 33.43
N LEU A 284 -22.66 19.10 32.92
CA LEU A 284 -21.73 18.10 33.44
C LEU A 284 -21.31 18.41 34.88
N PHE A 285 -20.94 19.66 35.17
CA PHE A 285 -20.53 20.08 36.52
C PHE A 285 -21.68 19.92 37.53
N GLN A 286 -22.91 20.28 37.18
CA GLN A 286 -24.06 20.08 38.06
C GLN A 286 -24.31 18.59 38.36
N ALA A 287 -24.22 17.72 37.34
CA ALA A 287 -24.36 16.28 37.51
C ALA A 287 -23.23 15.69 38.39
N ALA A 288 -21.96 16.03 38.13
CA ALA A 288 -20.81 15.57 38.91
C ALA A 288 -20.90 16.00 40.39
N ARG A 289 -21.27 17.27 40.60
CA ARG A 289 -21.49 17.87 41.91
C ARG A 289 -22.61 17.16 42.68
N ASP A 290 -23.76 16.92 42.04
CA ASP A 290 -24.91 16.30 42.71
C ASP A 290 -24.66 14.81 43.00
N ASN A 291 -23.91 14.11 42.14
CA ASN A 291 -23.47 12.73 42.40
C ASN A 291 -22.56 12.64 43.64
N LEU A 292 -21.52 13.48 43.71
CA LEU A 292 -20.63 13.56 44.88
C LEU A 292 -21.38 13.96 46.16
N ALA A 293 -22.32 14.90 46.07
CA ALA A 293 -23.11 15.33 47.23
C ALA A 293 -24.07 14.25 47.75
N ALA A 294 -24.44 13.27 46.92
CA ALA A 294 -25.24 12.11 47.29
C ALA A 294 -24.40 10.94 47.85
N LEU A 295 -23.09 10.90 47.55
CA LEU A 295 -22.20 9.80 47.91
C LEU A 295 -21.98 9.68 49.43
N SER A 296 -22.07 8.46 49.95
CA SER A 296 -21.78 8.17 51.36
C SER A 296 -20.28 7.96 51.56
N VAL A 297 -19.67 8.75 52.44
CA VAL A 297 -18.21 8.72 52.72
C VAL A 297 -18.00 8.56 54.22
N GLU A 298 -17.45 7.42 54.66
CA GLU A 298 -17.21 7.12 56.08
C GLU A 298 -15.88 7.72 56.59
N ASN A 299 -14.88 7.81 55.71
CA ASN A 299 -13.56 8.33 56.03
C ASN A 299 -13.60 9.86 56.15
N THR A 300 -13.58 10.34 57.41
CA THR A 300 -13.63 11.77 57.73
C THR A 300 -12.60 12.65 57.02
N THR A 301 -11.46 12.11 56.55
CA THR A 301 -10.47 12.88 55.78
C THR A 301 -10.90 13.02 54.33
N ILE A 302 -11.29 11.91 53.69
CA ILE A 302 -11.80 11.92 52.31
C ILE A 302 -13.09 12.72 52.23
N LYS A 303 -13.95 12.67 53.25
CA LYS A 303 -15.14 13.51 53.31
C LYS A 303 -14.81 15.01 53.22
N MET A 304 -13.74 15.49 53.87
CA MET A 304 -13.33 16.90 53.71
C MET A 304 -12.86 17.23 52.28
N TYR A 305 -12.29 16.25 51.57
CA TYR A 305 -11.87 16.43 50.18
C TYR A 305 -13.07 16.43 49.22
N VAL A 306 -14.03 15.51 49.40
CA VAL A 306 -15.30 15.49 48.65
C VAL A 306 -16.11 16.76 48.91
N ASP A 307 -16.26 17.18 50.16
CA ASP A 307 -16.95 18.44 50.52
C ASP A 307 -16.24 19.66 49.91
N GLY A 308 -14.91 19.58 49.69
CA GLY A 308 -14.11 20.57 48.97
C GLY A 308 -14.45 20.62 47.48
N VAL A 309 -14.35 19.49 46.78
CA VAL A 309 -14.66 19.38 45.33
C VAL A 309 -16.10 19.81 45.02
N VAL A 310 -17.07 19.45 45.88
CA VAL A 310 -18.46 19.93 45.77
C VAL A 310 -18.55 21.46 45.91
N SER A 311 -17.75 22.07 46.80
CA SER A 311 -17.69 23.53 46.97
C SER A 311 -17.01 24.25 45.79
N ASP A 312 -16.06 23.58 45.12
CA ASP A 312 -15.39 24.11 43.93
C ASP A 312 -16.38 24.11 42.75
N PHE A 313 -17.08 22.98 42.49
CA PHE A 313 -18.15 22.94 41.49
C PHE A 313 -19.28 23.95 41.78
N ASP A 314 -19.75 24.08 43.03
CA ASP A 314 -20.77 25.10 43.40
C ASP A 314 -20.31 26.53 43.06
N SER A 315 -19.01 26.81 43.15
CA SER A 315 -18.42 28.12 42.84
C SER A 315 -18.26 28.34 41.34
N GLU A 316 -17.86 27.30 40.60
CA GLU A 316 -17.69 27.32 39.15
C GLU A 316 -19.02 27.44 38.42
N ILE A 317 -20.01 26.60 38.76
CA ILE A 317 -21.37 26.64 38.18
C ILE A 317 -22.01 28.03 38.35
N ALA A 318 -21.76 28.69 39.49
CA ALA A 318 -22.24 30.04 39.74
C ALA A 318 -21.53 31.15 38.92
N ALA A 319 -20.37 30.84 38.33
CA ALA A 319 -19.60 31.74 37.47
C ALA A 319 -19.88 31.55 35.97
N LEU A 320 -20.42 30.40 35.56
CA LEU A 320 -20.72 30.08 34.15
C LEU A 320 -21.84 30.97 33.58
N VAL A 321 -21.64 31.42 32.34
CA VAL A 321 -22.52 32.37 31.64
C VAL A 321 -23.36 31.67 30.58
N ASP A 322 -24.64 32.03 30.49
CA ASP A 322 -25.56 31.50 29.48
C ASP A 322 -25.11 31.87 28.04
N ASP A 323 -25.27 30.93 27.11
CA ASP A 323 -25.04 31.07 25.66
C ASP A 323 -23.65 31.66 25.30
N THR A 324 -22.64 31.37 26.12
CA THR A 324 -21.26 31.88 25.98
C THR A 324 -20.25 30.74 25.99
N LEU A 325 -19.30 30.71 25.06
CA LEU A 325 -18.20 29.74 25.04
C LEU A 325 -17.20 29.96 26.20
N THR A 326 -16.45 28.94 26.57
CA THR A 326 -15.25 29.08 27.42
C THR A 326 -14.20 29.96 26.72
N SER A 327 -13.18 30.36 27.48
CA SER A 327 -12.02 31.12 26.97
C SER A 327 -10.71 30.56 27.55
N VAL A 328 -10.62 29.23 27.56
CA VAL A 328 -9.45 28.50 28.03
C VAL A 328 -8.48 28.33 26.86
N THR A 329 -7.19 28.50 27.11
CA THR A 329 -6.10 28.16 26.19
C THR A 329 -5.25 27.06 26.84
N PRO A 330 -4.44 26.30 26.08
CA PRO A 330 -3.48 25.37 26.68
C PRO A 330 -2.42 26.12 27.50
N ALA A 331 -1.64 25.38 28.29
CA ALA A 331 -0.41 25.90 28.88
C ALA A 331 0.63 26.17 27.77
N PRO A 332 1.59 27.09 27.99
CA PRO A 332 2.66 27.32 27.03
C PRO A 332 3.51 26.07 26.79
N LEU A 333 4.07 25.90 25.58
CA LEU A 333 4.95 24.78 25.23
C LEU A 333 6.11 24.62 26.21
N ALA A 334 6.69 25.73 26.70
CA ALA A 334 7.74 25.74 27.72
C ALA A 334 7.30 25.32 29.14
N GLU A 335 6.01 25.06 29.36
CA GLU A 335 5.46 24.42 30.56
C GLU A 335 5.02 22.95 30.30
N LEU A 336 4.89 22.55 29.03
CA LEU A 336 4.47 21.21 28.60
C LEU A 336 5.67 20.29 28.35
N PHE A 337 6.68 20.80 27.66
CA PHE A 337 7.92 20.07 27.35
C PHE A 337 9.02 20.39 28.36
N SER A 338 10.00 19.49 28.53
CA SER A 338 11.21 19.86 29.26
C SER A 338 12.07 20.81 28.43
N SER A 339 13.02 21.49 29.06
CA SER A 339 13.84 22.50 28.36
C SER A 339 14.74 21.91 27.27
N SER A 340 15.18 20.65 27.40
CA SER A 340 15.94 19.98 26.34
C SER A 340 15.04 19.66 25.15
N ASP A 341 13.88 19.09 25.41
CA ASP A 341 13.03 18.52 24.38
C ASP A 341 12.40 19.64 23.53
N LEU A 342 12.06 20.78 24.16
CA LEU A 342 11.65 21.98 23.44
C LEU A 342 12.80 22.59 22.62
N GLU A 343 14.03 22.63 23.13
CA GLU A 343 15.20 23.10 22.36
C GLU A 343 15.47 22.19 21.15
N ASP A 344 15.31 20.87 21.29
CA ASP A 344 15.45 19.89 20.20
C ASP A 344 14.31 20.03 19.16
N TYR A 345 13.06 20.24 19.59
CA TYR A 345 11.94 20.55 18.70
C TYR A 345 12.11 21.86 17.93
N GLU A 346 12.56 22.94 18.59
CA GLU A 346 12.85 24.22 17.94
C GLU A 346 14.02 24.10 16.94
N LEU A 347 15.04 23.31 17.25
CA LEU A 347 16.16 23.04 16.38
C LEU A 347 15.75 22.19 15.17
N GLY A 348 14.97 21.13 15.38
CA GLY A 348 14.38 20.32 14.30
C GLY A 348 13.57 21.17 13.34
N LEU A 349 12.67 22.01 13.86
CA LEU A 349 11.87 22.94 13.05
C LEU A 349 12.71 23.91 12.23
N LYS A 350 13.79 24.47 12.80
CA LYS A 350 14.73 25.35 12.08
C LYS A 350 15.46 24.59 10.97
N ARG A 351 15.89 23.35 11.23
CA ARG A 351 16.53 22.48 10.24
C ARG A 351 15.57 22.12 9.10
N THR A 352 14.32 21.75 9.39
CA THR A 352 13.29 21.52 8.35
C THR A 352 13.09 22.74 7.46
N LYS A 353 12.98 23.94 8.05
CA LYS A 353 12.83 25.20 7.28
C LYS A 353 14.05 25.50 6.40
N ALA A 354 15.26 25.36 6.96
CA ALA A 354 16.49 25.56 6.21
C ALA A 354 16.65 24.51 5.09
N PHE A 355 16.23 23.26 5.30
CA PHE A 355 16.29 22.22 4.29
C PHE A 355 15.25 22.43 3.18
N VAL A 356 14.02 22.86 3.51
CA VAL A 356 13.02 23.27 2.50
C VAL A 356 13.56 24.38 1.58
N GLU A 357 14.33 25.35 2.10
CA GLU A 357 14.97 26.39 1.28
C GLU A 357 16.08 25.82 0.36
N VAL A 358 16.83 24.80 0.80
CA VAL A 358 17.76 24.06 -0.08
C VAL A 358 16.97 23.35 -1.18
N LEU A 359 15.88 22.66 -0.82
CA LEU A 359 15.07 21.89 -1.77
C LEU A 359 14.37 22.75 -2.83
N ARG A 360 14.14 24.04 -2.57
CA ARG A 360 13.59 24.99 -3.57
C ARG A 360 14.47 25.16 -4.82
N ASN A 361 15.76 24.86 -4.73
CA ASN A 361 16.67 24.83 -5.87
C ASN A 361 17.28 23.42 -6.08
N TYR A 362 16.63 22.35 -5.58
CA TYR A 362 17.24 21.01 -5.54
C TYR A 362 17.68 20.50 -6.91
N GLU A 363 16.92 20.83 -7.96
CA GLU A 363 17.31 20.57 -9.34
C GLU A 363 18.75 21.02 -9.61
N ASP A 364 19.09 22.26 -9.25
CA ASP A 364 20.41 22.85 -9.47
C ASP A 364 21.46 22.49 -8.40
N THR A 365 21.08 21.81 -7.31
CA THR A 365 21.99 21.47 -6.19
C THR A 365 22.06 19.98 -5.84
N PHE A 366 21.43 19.09 -6.61
CA PHE A 366 21.56 17.65 -6.45
C PHE A 366 22.97 17.19 -6.85
N PHE A 367 23.37 17.56 -8.06
CA PHE A 367 24.73 17.35 -8.56
C PHE A 367 25.63 18.56 -8.25
N GLU A 368 26.94 18.37 -8.18
CA GLU A 368 27.89 19.47 -8.03
C GLU A 368 28.07 20.32 -9.31
N ASP A 369 28.62 21.53 -9.12
CA ASP A 369 28.93 22.49 -10.19
C ASP A 369 29.83 21.88 -11.28
N GLY A 370 29.22 21.49 -12.40
CA GLY A 370 29.91 21.00 -13.61
C GLY A 370 29.53 19.59 -14.02
N TYR A 371 29.15 18.71 -13.09
CA TYR A 371 28.81 17.32 -13.37
C TYR A 371 27.71 17.19 -14.44
N ARG A 372 26.67 18.00 -14.32
CA ARG A 372 25.56 18.07 -15.29
C ARG A 372 26.00 18.36 -16.73
N ASP A 373 27.05 19.16 -16.94
CA ASP A 373 27.53 19.47 -18.29
C ASP A 373 28.24 18.25 -18.90
N GLU A 374 29.03 17.50 -18.12
CA GLU A 374 29.70 16.27 -18.57
C GLU A 374 28.69 15.12 -18.78
N LEU A 375 27.76 14.90 -17.83
CA LEU A 375 26.68 13.91 -17.96
C LEU A 375 25.83 14.16 -19.22
N ASN A 376 25.42 15.41 -19.46
CA ASN A 376 24.67 15.73 -20.68
C ASN A 376 25.50 15.51 -21.95
N ALA A 377 26.81 15.79 -21.93
CA ALA A 377 27.68 15.54 -23.07
C ALA A 377 27.86 14.04 -23.36
N TYR A 378 27.94 13.20 -22.32
CA TYR A 378 27.95 11.74 -22.45
C TYR A 378 26.63 11.21 -23.01
N LEU A 379 25.49 11.61 -22.41
CA LEU A 379 24.16 11.19 -22.85
C LEU A 379 23.83 11.65 -24.28
N ASP A 380 24.23 12.87 -24.68
CA ASP A 380 24.09 13.35 -26.06
C ASP A 380 24.95 12.53 -27.05
N ARG A 381 26.13 12.02 -26.63
CA ARG A 381 26.97 11.14 -27.47
C ARG A 381 26.29 9.79 -27.72
N VAL A 382 25.86 9.12 -26.65
CA VAL A 382 25.12 7.83 -26.73
C VAL A 382 23.83 7.99 -27.54
N LYS A 383 23.07 9.06 -27.28
CA LYS A 383 21.87 9.39 -28.05
C LYS A 383 22.16 9.62 -29.53
N ALA A 384 23.22 10.36 -29.87
CA ALA A 384 23.59 10.62 -31.25
C ALA A 384 23.99 9.33 -31.98
N ALA A 385 24.66 8.39 -31.31
CA ALA A 385 24.94 7.07 -31.88
C ALA A 385 23.65 6.30 -32.20
N GLY A 386 22.70 6.23 -31.25
CA GLY A 386 21.39 5.62 -31.48
C GLY A 386 20.60 6.26 -32.62
N ASP A 387 20.47 7.60 -32.62
CA ASP A 387 19.75 8.35 -33.67
C ASP A 387 20.43 8.21 -35.07
N ASN A 388 21.76 8.04 -35.13
CA ASN A 388 22.49 7.82 -36.38
C ASN A 388 22.32 6.39 -36.92
N TYR A 389 22.32 5.38 -36.05
CA TYR A 389 22.35 3.96 -36.43
C TYR A 389 20.99 3.25 -36.39
N GLU A 390 19.91 3.88 -35.91
CA GLU A 390 18.53 3.32 -35.91
C GLU A 390 18.18 2.60 -37.23
N ALA A 391 18.42 3.25 -38.37
CA ALA A 391 18.07 2.71 -39.69
C ALA A 391 18.97 1.57 -40.17
N ASP A 392 20.16 1.41 -39.61
CA ASP A 392 21.08 0.30 -39.91
C ASP A 392 20.91 -0.87 -38.93
N LEU A 393 20.64 -0.58 -37.65
CA LEU A 393 20.24 -1.58 -36.66
C LEU A 393 18.96 -2.31 -37.08
N ASN A 394 17.93 -1.60 -37.54
CA ASN A 394 16.70 -2.24 -38.06
C ASN A 394 17.00 -3.26 -39.19
N LYS A 395 17.90 -2.94 -40.12
CA LYS A 395 18.31 -3.88 -41.20
C LYS A 395 19.10 -5.06 -40.68
N VAL A 396 19.91 -4.87 -39.64
CA VAL A 396 20.67 -5.93 -38.97
C VAL A 396 19.72 -6.90 -38.26
N VAL A 397 18.70 -6.39 -37.56
CA VAL A 397 17.65 -7.21 -36.94
C VAL A 397 16.83 -7.96 -38.01
N ASP A 398 16.40 -7.28 -39.08
CA ASP A 398 15.73 -7.93 -40.22
C ASP A 398 16.63 -9.03 -40.83
N ALA A 399 17.93 -8.79 -40.98
CA ALA A 399 18.89 -9.77 -41.49
C ALA A 399 19.07 -10.99 -40.57
N PHE A 400 19.03 -10.80 -39.25
CA PHE A 400 19.07 -11.90 -38.28
C PHE A 400 17.79 -12.76 -38.36
N ILE A 401 16.61 -12.13 -38.44
CA ILE A 401 15.33 -12.83 -38.59
C ILE A 401 15.27 -13.58 -39.94
N ASP A 402 15.67 -12.94 -41.03
CA ASP A 402 15.80 -13.55 -42.36
C ASP A 402 16.76 -14.76 -42.35
N THR A 403 17.82 -14.71 -41.54
CA THR A 403 18.78 -15.83 -41.39
C THR A 403 18.08 -17.07 -40.81
N HIS A 404 17.28 -16.88 -39.76
CA HIS A 404 16.44 -17.93 -39.17
C HIS A 404 15.39 -18.47 -40.18
N GLU A 405 14.68 -17.59 -40.90
CA GLU A 405 13.70 -18.02 -41.90
C GLU A 405 14.34 -18.80 -43.06
N LEU A 406 15.50 -18.32 -43.55
CA LEU A 406 16.26 -18.98 -44.61
C LEU A 406 16.70 -20.38 -44.19
N TYR A 407 17.23 -20.51 -42.97
CA TYR A 407 17.63 -21.80 -42.41
C TYR A 407 16.44 -22.76 -42.29
N THR A 408 15.35 -22.30 -41.69
CA THR A 408 14.10 -23.06 -41.52
C THR A 408 13.61 -23.61 -42.86
N ARG A 409 13.58 -22.78 -43.91
CA ARG A 409 13.22 -23.24 -45.26
C ARG A 409 14.26 -24.22 -45.83
N CYS A 410 15.56 -23.92 -45.75
CA CYS A 410 16.61 -24.83 -46.23
C CYS A 410 16.52 -26.22 -45.60
N PHE A 411 16.16 -26.29 -44.32
CA PHE A 411 15.98 -27.54 -43.58
C PHE A 411 14.73 -28.29 -44.03
N LEU A 412 13.55 -27.66 -43.95
CA LEU A 412 12.26 -28.31 -44.24
C LEU A 412 12.09 -28.69 -45.72
N ASP A 413 12.59 -27.87 -46.67
CA ASP A 413 12.57 -28.17 -48.11
C ASP A 413 13.69 -29.16 -48.54
N ALA A 414 14.55 -29.59 -47.61
CA ALA A 414 15.74 -30.41 -47.85
C ALA A 414 16.72 -29.81 -48.90
N GLY A 415 16.82 -28.48 -48.95
CA GLY A 415 17.70 -27.74 -49.85
C GLY A 415 17.42 -26.24 -49.86
N CYS A 416 18.46 -25.43 -50.03
CA CYS A 416 18.33 -23.97 -50.06
C CYS A 416 17.80 -23.42 -51.39
N PRO A 417 17.20 -22.21 -51.39
CA PRO A 417 16.81 -21.52 -52.61
C PRO A 417 18.02 -21.26 -53.52
N THR A 418 17.79 -21.30 -54.84
CA THR A 418 18.82 -20.96 -55.85
C THR A 418 18.84 -19.49 -56.24
N ASN A 419 17.92 -18.68 -55.70
CA ASN A 419 17.90 -17.24 -55.88
C ASN A 419 17.91 -16.55 -54.51
N VAL A 420 18.88 -15.65 -54.32
CA VAL A 420 19.05 -14.81 -53.12
C VAL A 420 18.47 -13.40 -53.29
N ASP A 421 17.92 -13.05 -54.46
CA ASP A 421 17.34 -11.72 -54.74
C ASP A 421 16.36 -11.23 -53.65
N ALA A 422 15.62 -12.15 -53.03
CA ALA A 422 14.66 -11.87 -51.95
C ALA A 422 15.29 -11.42 -50.61
N TYR A 423 16.59 -11.65 -50.43
CA TYR A 423 17.38 -11.35 -49.22
C TYR A 423 18.56 -10.41 -49.54
N SER A 424 18.56 -9.82 -50.73
CA SER A 424 19.76 -9.24 -51.38
C SER A 424 20.31 -7.95 -50.75
N GLU A 425 19.68 -7.44 -49.69
CA GLU A 425 20.18 -6.28 -48.94
C GLU A 425 21.32 -6.65 -47.98
N TRP A 426 21.32 -7.88 -47.43
CA TRP A 426 22.36 -8.38 -46.51
C TRP A 426 23.01 -9.70 -46.97
N LEU A 427 22.29 -10.53 -47.75
CA LEU A 427 22.78 -11.83 -48.20
C LEU A 427 23.50 -11.73 -49.55
N THR A 428 24.82 -11.79 -49.53
CA THR A 428 25.67 -11.76 -50.74
C THR A 428 25.76 -13.12 -51.43
N GLN A 429 25.84 -14.22 -50.66
CA GLN A 429 25.88 -15.59 -51.16
C GLN A 429 25.57 -16.63 -50.08
N ILE A 430 24.99 -17.76 -50.51
CA ILE A 430 24.89 -18.99 -49.71
C ILE A 430 26.10 -19.85 -50.07
N ASP A 431 27.02 -20.09 -49.12
CA ASP A 431 28.27 -20.81 -49.37
C ASP A 431 28.04 -22.32 -49.45
N SER A 432 27.38 -22.87 -48.44
CA SER A 432 27.04 -24.29 -48.37
C SER A 432 25.90 -24.58 -47.40
N TYR A 433 25.14 -25.63 -47.69
CA TYR A 433 24.21 -26.26 -46.75
C TYR A 433 24.43 -27.78 -46.74
N ASN A 434 24.73 -28.34 -45.58
CA ASN A 434 25.00 -29.78 -45.42
C ASN A 434 23.80 -30.50 -44.81
N THR A 435 23.01 -31.17 -45.65
CA THR A 435 21.81 -31.92 -45.26
C THR A 435 22.06 -33.07 -44.27
N ASN A 436 23.32 -33.48 -44.02
CA ASN A 436 23.63 -34.54 -43.05
C ASN A 436 23.96 -34.02 -41.66
N THR A 437 24.37 -32.75 -41.55
CA THR A 437 24.72 -32.11 -40.26
C THR A 437 23.80 -30.93 -39.94
N ALA A 438 22.87 -30.60 -40.83
CA ALA A 438 21.98 -29.44 -40.73
C ALA A 438 22.74 -28.11 -40.50
N VAL A 439 23.91 -27.93 -41.14
CA VAL A 439 24.72 -26.70 -41.04
C VAL A 439 24.61 -25.89 -42.34
N LEU A 440 24.33 -24.60 -42.21
CA LEU A 440 24.28 -23.57 -43.26
C LEU A 440 25.41 -22.57 -43.03
N THR A 441 26.06 -22.12 -44.11
CA THR A 441 27.14 -21.12 -44.07
C THR A 441 26.86 -20.06 -45.14
N LEU A 442 26.97 -18.78 -44.75
CA LEU A 442 26.59 -17.62 -45.56
C LEU A 442 27.72 -16.58 -45.60
N ASN A 443 27.72 -15.76 -46.66
CA ASN A 443 28.59 -14.59 -46.80
C ASN A 443 30.12 -14.88 -46.68
N ASN A 444 30.62 -15.96 -47.31
CA ASN A 444 31.99 -16.49 -47.20
C ASN A 444 32.32 -17.07 -45.81
N GLY A 445 31.32 -17.63 -45.12
CA GLY A 445 31.44 -18.14 -43.76
C GLY A 445 31.46 -17.07 -42.68
N ALA A 446 31.01 -15.85 -42.99
CA ALA A 446 30.86 -14.77 -42.00
C ALA A 446 29.66 -15.01 -41.06
N ILE A 447 28.70 -15.84 -41.48
CA ILE A 447 27.56 -16.29 -40.65
C ILE A 447 27.44 -17.82 -40.80
N THR A 448 27.30 -18.51 -39.67
CA THR A 448 27.04 -19.95 -39.58
C THR A 448 25.75 -20.21 -38.83
N VAL A 449 24.92 -21.13 -39.35
CA VAL A 449 23.64 -21.50 -38.74
C VAL A 449 23.55 -23.01 -38.59
N SER A 450 23.12 -23.48 -37.42
CA SER A 450 22.89 -24.90 -37.10
C SER A 450 21.62 -25.06 -36.25
N GLN A 451 21.33 -26.28 -35.81
CA GLN A 451 20.27 -26.53 -34.83
C GLN A 451 20.69 -27.57 -33.79
N GLU A 452 20.06 -27.52 -32.64
CA GLU A 452 20.10 -28.57 -31.63
C GLU A 452 18.77 -28.69 -30.86
N VAL A 453 18.65 -29.74 -30.05
CA VAL A 453 17.50 -29.93 -29.16
C VAL A 453 17.71 -29.06 -27.93
N ALA A 454 16.73 -28.20 -27.62
CA ALA A 454 16.83 -27.27 -26.51
C ALA A 454 16.50 -27.97 -25.19
N ASP A 455 17.38 -27.92 -24.20
CA ASP A 455 17.00 -28.31 -22.84
C ASP A 455 16.12 -27.22 -22.20
N VAL A 456 14.83 -27.56 -22.07
CA VAL A 456 13.81 -26.75 -21.38
C VAL A 456 13.48 -27.26 -19.98
N ASN A 457 14.10 -28.35 -19.51
CA ASN A 457 13.84 -28.96 -18.21
C ASN A 457 15.08 -28.93 -17.31
N LYS A 458 15.48 -27.72 -16.89
CA LYS A 458 16.57 -27.44 -15.95
C LYS A 458 16.42 -28.06 -14.54
N THR A 459 15.46 -28.96 -14.32
CA THR A 459 15.20 -29.63 -13.03
C THR A 459 15.51 -31.13 -13.02
N ASP A 460 15.83 -31.73 -14.17
CA ASP A 460 16.29 -33.12 -14.21
C ASP A 460 17.83 -33.24 -14.15
N SER A 461 18.42 -34.17 -14.90
CA SER A 461 19.87 -34.39 -14.94
C SER A 461 20.36 -34.78 -16.33
N ASP A 462 19.61 -34.41 -17.37
CA ASP A 462 19.86 -34.70 -18.78
C ASP A 462 20.07 -33.37 -19.52
N ASP A 463 21.23 -32.74 -19.29
CA ASP A 463 21.59 -31.44 -19.86
C ASP A 463 21.71 -31.45 -21.41
N ASP A 464 21.76 -32.65 -22.02
CA ASP A 464 21.89 -32.90 -23.47
C ASP A 464 20.70 -33.75 -24.03
N PRO A 465 19.43 -33.31 -23.92
CA PRO A 465 18.27 -34.15 -24.21
C PRO A 465 18.16 -34.50 -25.70
N THR A 466 17.81 -35.75 -26.01
CA THR A 466 17.67 -36.21 -27.40
C THR A 466 16.34 -35.86 -28.08
N GLU A 467 15.33 -35.47 -27.30
CA GLU A 467 14.06 -34.89 -27.77
C GLU A 467 13.51 -33.91 -26.73
N SER A 468 12.92 -32.80 -27.18
CA SER A 468 12.39 -31.74 -26.30
C SER A 468 11.22 -31.02 -26.96
N ASN A 469 10.44 -30.29 -26.16
CA ASN A 469 9.41 -29.39 -26.68
C ASN A 469 9.96 -28.11 -27.35
N ALA A 470 11.28 -27.93 -27.45
CA ALA A 470 11.88 -26.83 -28.23
C ALA A 470 13.15 -27.23 -28.99
N ILE A 471 13.45 -26.46 -30.05
CA ILE A 471 14.64 -26.58 -30.89
C ILE A 471 15.33 -25.21 -30.97
N ASP A 472 16.64 -25.21 -30.78
CA ASP A 472 17.47 -24.01 -30.87
C ASP A 472 18.08 -23.90 -32.25
N ILE A 473 17.71 -22.88 -33.02
CA ILE A 473 18.37 -22.52 -34.29
C ILE A 473 19.49 -21.54 -33.96
N LYS A 474 20.69 -22.08 -33.80
CA LYS A 474 21.91 -21.35 -33.45
C LYS A 474 22.43 -20.55 -34.63
N ILE A 475 22.71 -19.26 -34.42
CA ILE A 475 23.24 -18.31 -35.40
C ILE A 475 24.49 -17.66 -34.80
N THR A 476 25.65 -17.86 -35.41
CA THR A 476 26.91 -17.23 -35.01
C THR A 476 27.52 -16.45 -36.16
N GLY A 477 28.16 -15.32 -35.87
CA GLY A 477 28.90 -14.54 -36.88
C GLY A 477 28.70 -13.03 -36.80
N THR A 478 28.97 -12.36 -37.92
CA THR A 478 28.99 -10.89 -38.01
C THR A 478 28.07 -10.37 -39.11
N TYR A 479 27.20 -9.45 -38.74
CA TYR A 479 26.36 -8.65 -39.63
C TYR A 479 26.96 -7.24 -39.77
N THR A 480 26.78 -6.61 -40.93
CA THR A 480 27.24 -5.25 -41.19
C THR A 480 26.18 -4.50 -42.01
N SER A 481 25.90 -3.26 -41.64
CA SER A 481 25.00 -2.36 -42.38
C SER A 481 25.49 -0.93 -42.26
N GLY A 482 25.78 -0.29 -43.40
CA GLY A 482 26.47 0.99 -43.39
C GLY A 482 27.87 0.83 -42.77
N ASP A 483 28.12 1.57 -41.69
CA ASP A 483 29.34 1.52 -40.90
C ASP A 483 29.17 0.75 -39.55
N LEU A 484 27.92 0.39 -39.21
CA LEU A 484 27.58 -0.41 -38.03
C LEU A 484 28.02 -1.87 -38.23
N THR A 485 28.78 -2.38 -37.25
CA THR A 485 29.12 -3.80 -37.12
C THR A 485 28.35 -4.40 -35.95
N PHE A 486 27.72 -5.56 -36.17
CA PHE A 486 27.04 -6.34 -35.13
C PHE A 486 27.61 -7.76 -35.12
N LYS A 487 28.16 -8.20 -33.98
CA LYS A 487 28.55 -9.58 -33.74
C LYS A 487 27.53 -10.24 -32.81
N VAL A 488 27.22 -11.49 -33.09
CA VAL A 488 26.48 -12.38 -32.19
C VAL A 488 27.40 -13.53 -31.83
N ASN A 489 27.45 -13.86 -30.53
CA ASN A 489 28.53 -14.62 -29.91
C ASN A 489 29.89 -13.92 -30.11
N HIS A 490 30.11 -12.82 -29.39
CA HIS A 490 31.47 -12.27 -29.21
C HIS A 490 32.26 -13.21 -28.26
N THR A 491 33.57 -12.97 -28.19
CA THR A 491 34.55 -13.54 -27.26
C THR A 491 35.66 -12.51 -27.20
N PHE A 492 36.13 -12.15 -26.02
CA PHE A 492 37.24 -11.22 -25.85
C PHE A 492 38.57 -11.87 -26.29
N VAL A 493 39.62 -11.07 -26.46
CA VAL A 493 40.84 -11.53 -27.15
C VAL A 493 41.71 -12.42 -26.23
N ASN A 494 41.51 -12.34 -24.92
CA ASN A 494 42.22 -13.11 -23.90
C ASN A 494 41.31 -14.03 -23.05
N ASP A 495 40.04 -14.20 -23.41
CA ASP A 495 39.16 -15.21 -22.77
C ASP A 495 39.77 -16.61 -22.92
N ASP A 496 39.56 -17.47 -21.91
CA ASP A 496 39.97 -18.87 -21.99
C ASP A 496 39.01 -19.62 -22.93
N GLU A 497 39.51 -20.52 -23.79
CA GLU A 497 38.66 -21.38 -24.64
C GLU A 497 37.79 -22.34 -23.78
N ASP A 498 38.04 -22.42 -22.46
CA ASP A 498 37.25 -23.15 -21.46
C ASP A 498 36.25 -22.25 -20.68
N GLU A 499 36.25 -20.92 -20.85
CA GLU A 499 35.19 -19.98 -20.39
C GLU A 499 34.20 -19.66 -21.54
N ASP A 500 34.10 -20.60 -22.49
CA ASP A 500 33.34 -20.52 -23.74
C ASP A 500 31.84 -20.24 -23.53
N ILE A 501 31.28 -19.45 -24.45
CA ILE A 501 29.91 -18.94 -24.49
C ILE A 501 28.87 -20.04 -24.16
N THR A 502 28.23 -19.91 -22.98
CA THR A 502 27.43 -20.99 -22.38
C THR A 502 26.11 -21.30 -23.11
N GLU A 503 25.44 -20.30 -23.69
CA GLU A 503 24.34 -20.48 -24.64
C GLU A 503 24.67 -19.78 -25.96
N THR A 504 24.30 -20.37 -27.11
CA THR A 504 24.57 -19.75 -28.42
C THR A 504 23.40 -18.86 -28.86
N ALA A 505 23.70 -17.67 -29.36
CA ALA A 505 22.74 -16.78 -30.00
C ALA A 505 21.92 -17.49 -31.09
N GLY A 506 20.67 -17.08 -31.25
CA GLY A 506 19.77 -17.75 -32.18
C GLY A 506 18.29 -17.46 -31.94
N VAL A 507 17.46 -18.34 -32.49
CA VAL A 507 16.01 -18.37 -32.26
C VAL A 507 15.62 -19.76 -31.78
N ARG A 508 15.08 -19.85 -30.55
CA ARG A 508 14.45 -21.05 -30.02
C ARG A 508 13.00 -21.10 -30.50
N VAL A 509 12.56 -22.28 -30.94
CA VAL A 509 11.18 -22.53 -31.43
C VAL A 509 10.53 -23.58 -30.55
N TYR A 510 9.37 -23.25 -29.96
CA TYR A 510 8.63 -24.14 -29.06
C TYR A 510 7.51 -24.88 -29.81
N PHE A 511 7.25 -26.13 -29.44
CA PHE A 511 6.31 -27.03 -30.12
C PHE A 511 5.35 -27.72 -29.15
N THR A 512 4.15 -28.07 -29.61
CA THR A 512 3.13 -28.77 -28.82
C THR A 512 3.55 -30.16 -28.36
N THR A 513 4.40 -30.85 -29.12
CA THR A 513 4.90 -32.20 -28.79
C THR A 513 6.43 -32.30 -28.97
N PRO A 514 7.12 -33.18 -28.21
CA PRO A 514 8.57 -33.31 -28.30
C PRO A 514 9.10 -33.63 -29.70
N VAL A 515 10.24 -33.04 -30.02
CA VAL A 515 10.95 -33.14 -31.30
C VAL A 515 12.45 -33.32 -31.08
N SER A 516 13.13 -34.02 -32.00
CA SER A 516 14.58 -34.25 -32.01
C SER A 516 15.32 -33.42 -33.09
N GLN A 517 14.57 -32.61 -33.84
CA GLN A 517 15.02 -31.68 -34.88
C GLN A 517 13.84 -30.77 -35.25
N LEU A 518 14.11 -29.66 -35.93
CA LEU A 518 13.12 -28.67 -36.37
C LEU A 518 11.93 -29.31 -37.10
N ALA A 519 10.71 -28.98 -36.67
CA ALA A 519 9.48 -29.52 -37.26
C ALA A 519 8.72 -28.48 -38.09
N ASP A 520 7.92 -28.95 -39.06
CA ASP A 520 6.98 -28.11 -39.80
C ASP A 520 5.76 -27.80 -38.92
N ASN A 521 5.42 -26.51 -38.79
CA ASN A 521 4.24 -26.00 -38.07
C ASN A 521 2.92 -26.67 -38.49
N ALA A 522 2.82 -27.14 -39.75
CA ALA A 522 1.65 -27.88 -40.23
C ALA A 522 1.55 -29.32 -39.69
N THR A 523 2.61 -29.82 -39.04
CA THR A 523 2.70 -31.18 -38.48
C THR A 523 2.83 -31.21 -36.95
N ASN A 524 3.42 -30.16 -36.36
CA ASN A 524 3.53 -29.94 -34.92
C ASN A 524 3.43 -28.42 -34.71
N GLU A 525 2.36 -27.95 -34.06
CA GLU A 525 2.08 -26.51 -33.95
C GLU A 525 3.16 -25.79 -33.12
N ILE A 526 3.60 -24.63 -33.59
CA ILE A 526 4.58 -23.79 -32.92
C ILE A 526 3.89 -22.97 -31.84
N LEU A 527 4.29 -23.15 -30.59
CA LEU A 527 3.72 -22.49 -29.41
C LEU A 527 4.40 -21.17 -29.04
N GLY A 528 5.57 -20.87 -29.61
CA GLY A 528 6.31 -19.65 -29.32
C GLY A 528 7.67 -19.56 -30.01
N TYR A 529 8.27 -18.39 -29.93
CA TYR A 529 9.61 -18.10 -30.42
C TYR A 529 10.36 -17.29 -29.36
N GLU A 530 11.63 -17.61 -29.11
CA GLU A 530 12.49 -16.85 -28.20
C GLU A 530 13.75 -16.44 -28.97
N LEU A 531 13.94 -15.13 -29.16
CA LEU A 531 15.10 -14.52 -29.80
C LEU A 531 16.15 -14.23 -28.73
N ARG A 532 17.31 -14.88 -28.82
CA ARG A 532 18.40 -14.77 -27.83
C ARG A 532 19.68 -14.29 -28.48
N TRP A 533 20.29 -13.27 -27.89
CA TRP A 533 21.68 -12.87 -28.08
C TRP A 533 22.33 -12.84 -26.69
N PRO A 534 22.77 -13.99 -26.15
CA PRO A 534 23.33 -14.09 -24.80
C PRO A 534 24.72 -13.40 -24.68
N ASP A 535 25.33 -13.14 -25.82
CA ASP A 535 26.53 -12.33 -25.97
C ASP A 535 26.43 -11.64 -27.34
N PHE A 536 26.27 -10.32 -27.35
CA PHE A 536 26.33 -9.49 -28.55
C PHE A 536 27.35 -8.36 -28.42
N GLN A 537 27.77 -7.82 -29.56
CA GLN A 537 28.60 -6.63 -29.65
C GLN A 537 28.18 -5.75 -30.82
N MET A 538 28.02 -4.45 -30.60
CA MET A 538 27.77 -3.43 -31.63
C MET A 538 28.74 -2.26 -31.53
N TYR A 539 29.27 -1.80 -32.66
CA TYR A 539 30.11 -0.60 -32.73
C TYR A 539 30.16 0.00 -34.15
N ASP A 540 30.56 1.27 -34.24
CA ASP A 540 30.89 1.93 -35.52
C ASP A 540 32.34 1.64 -35.92
N ALA A 541 32.53 0.95 -37.06
CA ALA A 541 33.84 0.60 -37.56
C ALA A 541 34.70 1.79 -38.04
N ASN A 542 34.11 2.99 -38.22
CA ASN A 542 34.83 4.21 -38.60
C ASN A 542 35.32 5.04 -37.41
N ASN A 543 34.71 4.90 -36.24
CA ASN A 543 35.03 5.69 -35.04
C ASN A 543 36.05 5.02 -34.11
N LEU A 544 36.55 3.82 -34.45
CA LEU A 544 37.56 3.12 -33.68
C LEU A 544 38.82 3.98 -33.43
N SER A 545 39.30 3.99 -32.18
CA SER A 545 40.38 4.84 -31.67
C SER A 545 40.14 6.35 -31.88
N THR A 546 38.90 6.82 -31.69
CA THR A 546 38.52 8.24 -31.73
C THR A 546 37.77 8.65 -30.46
N ALA A 547 37.53 9.95 -30.27
CA ALA A 547 36.73 10.45 -29.12
C ALA A 547 35.21 10.20 -29.27
N ASP A 548 34.78 9.68 -30.42
CA ASP A 548 33.39 9.30 -30.73
C ASP A 548 33.27 7.75 -30.82
N GLU A 549 34.26 7.02 -30.29
CA GLU A 549 34.25 5.56 -30.12
C GLU A 549 33.21 5.18 -29.05
N LEU A 550 32.42 4.17 -29.35
CA LEU A 550 31.43 3.57 -28.45
C LEU A 550 31.28 2.08 -28.80
N GLU A 551 31.31 1.22 -27.78
CA GLU A 551 30.85 -0.16 -27.82
C GLU A 551 29.46 -0.25 -27.20
N PHE A 552 28.65 -1.20 -27.66
CA PHE A 552 27.43 -1.64 -26.97
C PHE A 552 27.45 -3.17 -26.96
N ASP A 553 27.60 -3.78 -25.79
CA ASP A 553 27.71 -5.22 -25.59
C ASP A 553 26.77 -5.74 -24.49
N GLY A 554 26.60 -7.06 -24.39
CA GLY A 554 25.82 -7.72 -23.34
C GLY A 554 24.87 -8.82 -23.82
N GLU A 555 23.79 -9.04 -23.06
CA GLU A 555 22.74 -10.04 -23.29
C GLU A 555 21.39 -9.40 -23.69
N PHE A 556 20.71 -10.00 -24.67
CA PHE A 556 19.33 -9.65 -25.04
C PHE A 556 18.45 -10.89 -25.24
N ASN A 557 17.26 -10.89 -24.65
CA ASN A 557 16.22 -11.90 -24.89
C ASN A 557 14.86 -11.25 -25.21
N LEU A 558 14.12 -11.84 -26.15
CA LEU A 558 12.75 -11.47 -26.50
C LEU A 558 11.91 -12.74 -26.72
N PHE A 559 11.01 -13.03 -25.77
CA PHE A 559 10.12 -14.17 -25.83
C PHE A 559 8.72 -13.80 -26.35
N PHE A 560 8.31 -14.49 -27.41
CA PHE A 560 6.98 -14.44 -28.00
C PHE A 560 6.18 -15.70 -27.66
N ARG A 561 5.07 -15.54 -26.91
CA ARG A 561 4.11 -16.60 -26.58
C ARG A 561 3.00 -16.70 -27.62
N GLY A 562 2.67 -17.92 -28.03
CA GLY A 562 1.53 -18.22 -28.88
C GLY A 562 0.19 -18.17 -28.13
N VAL A 563 -0.75 -17.40 -28.67
CA VAL A 563 -2.06 -17.08 -28.09
C VAL A 563 -3.16 -17.29 -29.13
N ARG A 564 -4.27 -17.92 -28.74
CA ARG A 564 -5.56 -17.88 -29.46
C ARG A 564 -6.43 -16.80 -28.86
N ASP A 565 -7.40 -16.30 -29.62
CA ASP A 565 -8.44 -15.42 -29.09
C ASP A 565 -9.16 -16.15 -27.93
N PRO A 566 -9.14 -15.65 -26.67
CA PRO A 566 -9.80 -16.31 -25.55
C PRO A 566 -11.33 -16.46 -25.71
N GLN A 567 -11.91 -15.87 -26.75
CA GLN A 567 -13.34 -15.92 -27.08
C GLN A 567 -13.63 -16.80 -28.32
N ASP A 568 -12.59 -17.31 -28.99
CA ASP A 568 -12.69 -18.22 -30.15
C ASP A 568 -11.49 -19.18 -30.19
N ASP A 569 -11.66 -20.36 -29.58
CA ASP A 569 -10.68 -21.47 -29.63
C ASP A 569 -10.33 -21.92 -31.06
N SER A 570 -11.12 -21.55 -32.08
CA SER A 570 -10.87 -21.87 -33.49
C SER A 570 -10.08 -20.79 -34.24
N SER A 571 -9.72 -19.69 -33.56
CA SER A 571 -8.88 -18.61 -34.08
C SER A 571 -7.47 -19.08 -34.46
N GLU A 572 -6.80 -18.30 -35.33
CA GLU A 572 -5.40 -18.53 -35.66
C GLU A 572 -4.50 -18.24 -34.45
N LEU A 573 -3.39 -18.97 -34.32
CA LEU A 573 -2.40 -18.65 -33.30
C LEU A 573 -1.65 -17.37 -33.70
N ARG A 574 -1.60 -16.41 -32.78
CA ARG A 574 -0.81 -15.18 -32.88
C ARG A 574 0.22 -15.13 -31.75
N PHE A 575 1.23 -14.30 -31.90
CA PHE A 575 2.40 -14.27 -31.03
C PHE A 575 2.44 -12.94 -30.29
N ASN A 576 2.16 -12.97 -28.99
CA ASN A 576 2.28 -11.82 -28.10
C ASN A 576 3.68 -11.78 -27.46
N ILE A 577 4.16 -10.60 -27.08
CA ILE A 577 5.39 -10.48 -26.29
C ILE A 577 5.06 -10.86 -24.85
N ASP A 578 5.79 -11.84 -24.33
CA ASP A 578 5.69 -12.31 -22.96
C ASP A 578 6.71 -11.57 -22.08
N THR A 579 7.98 -11.61 -22.48
CA THR A 579 9.10 -11.03 -21.73
C THR A 579 10.16 -10.47 -22.70
N VAL A 580 10.80 -9.38 -22.28
CA VAL A 580 11.98 -8.75 -22.88
C VAL A 580 13.02 -8.57 -21.78
N THR A 581 14.27 -8.97 -22.03
CA THR A 581 15.41 -8.60 -21.21
C THR A 581 16.52 -8.00 -22.08
N LEU A 582 17.18 -6.98 -21.55
CA LEU A 582 18.45 -6.44 -22.01
C LEU A 582 19.29 -6.25 -20.74
N ASP A 583 20.49 -6.82 -20.71
CA ASP A 583 21.57 -6.49 -19.77
C ASP A 583 22.71 -6.05 -20.67
N SER A 584 23.19 -4.82 -20.53
CA SER A 584 24.12 -4.25 -21.49
C SER A 584 25.07 -3.21 -20.91
N ARG A 585 26.25 -3.12 -21.52
CA ARG A 585 27.26 -2.10 -21.28
C ARG A 585 27.40 -1.20 -22.50
N VAL A 586 27.65 0.09 -22.24
CA VAL A 586 28.04 1.07 -23.25
C VAL A 586 29.34 1.74 -22.80
N SER A 587 30.48 1.32 -23.36
CA SER A 587 31.81 1.83 -23.05
C SER A 587 32.34 2.79 -24.13
N ASP A 588 33.39 3.54 -23.80
CA ASP A 588 34.08 4.44 -24.72
C ASP A 588 35.25 3.80 -25.50
N GLN A 589 35.55 2.51 -25.29
CA GLN A 589 36.56 1.73 -26.03
C GLN A 589 36.00 0.38 -26.49
N VAL A 590 36.46 -0.11 -27.66
CA VAL A 590 35.96 -1.37 -28.26
C VAL A 590 36.91 -2.55 -28.02
N SER A 591 36.43 -3.59 -27.33
CA SER A 591 37.12 -4.86 -27.05
C SER A 591 38.50 -4.70 -26.35
N ASP A 592 38.58 -3.99 -25.23
CA ASP A 592 39.77 -3.95 -24.38
C ASP A 592 39.60 -4.75 -23.08
N ASP A 593 40.32 -5.87 -22.97
CA ASP A 593 40.32 -6.76 -21.81
C ASP A 593 41.17 -6.21 -20.62
N ASN A 594 41.65 -4.96 -20.70
CA ASN A 594 42.40 -4.28 -19.64
C ASN A 594 41.50 -3.24 -18.95
N ASP A 595 41.76 -2.96 -17.67
CA ASP A 595 40.98 -2.01 -16.83
C ASP A 595 41.11 -0.51 -17.25
N ASP A 596 41.27 -0.21 -18.54
CA ASP A 596 41.44 1.14 -19.10
C ASP A 596 40.10 1.80 -19.55
N ASP A 597 38.99 1.07 -19.47
CA ASP A 597 37.61 1.55 -19.69
C ASP A 597 37.23 2.61 -18.65
N SER A 598 37.14 3.87 -19.06
CA SER A 598 37.11 5.02 -18.13
C SER A 598 35.76 5.74 -18.05
N ASP A 599 34.99 5.74 -19.15
CA ASP A 599 33.63 6.25 -19.21
C ASP A 599 32.70 5.11 -19.65
N TYR A 600 31.81 4.62 -18.77
CA TYR A 600 30.87 3.57 -19.14
C TYR A 600 29.48 3.73 -18.51
N ASN A 601 28.51 3.12 -19.18
CA ASN A 601 27.13 3.00 -18.73
C ASN A 601 26.74 1.52 -18.69
N SER A 602 26.21 1.06 -17.55
CA SER A 602 25.46 -0.20 -17.49
C SER A 602 23.97 0.09 -17.64
N LEU A 603 23.24 -0.80 -18.31
CA LEU A 603 21.84 -0.64 -18.67
C LEU A 603 21.12 -1.99 -18.62
N ASP A 604 20.25 -2.15 -17.62
CA ASP A 604 19.29 -3.24 -17.54
C ASP A 604 17.90 -2.78 -17.96
N ILE A 605 17.24 -3.52 -18.86
CA ILE A 605 15.82 -3.35 -19.17
C ILE A 605 15.14 -4.71 -19.05
N VAL A 606 14.16 -4.82 -18.14
CA VAL A 606 13.33 -6.02 -18.00
C VAL A 606 11.87 -5.62 -18.15
N ALA A 607 11.22 -6.07 -19.21
CA ALA A 607 9.79 -5.82 -19.43
C ALA A 607 9.03 -7.13 -19.57
N SER A 608 7.81 -7.20 -19.04
CA SER A 608 6.96 -8.38 -19.18
C SER A 608 5.48 -8.04 -19.28
N SER A 609 4.69 -9.01 -19.76
CA SER A 609 3.24 -8.96 -19.81
C SER A 609 2.64 -9.96 -18.83
N ALA A 610 1.95 -9.46 -17.80
CA ALA A 610 1.21 -10.32 -16.86
C ALA A 610 0.05 -11.09 -17.50
N PHE A 611 -0.34 -10.73 -18.72
CA PHE A 611 -1.45 -11.34 -19.49
C PHE A 611 -0.96 -11.84 -20.85
N ALA A 612 0.29 -12.32 -20.90
CA ALA A 612 0.98 -12.76 -22.12
C ALA A 612 0.20 -13.82 -22.91
N ASP A 613 -0.58 -14.64 -22.23
CA ASP A 613 -1.40 -15.75 -22.72
C ASP A 613 -2.84 -15.36 -23.11
N ALA A 614 -3.34 -14.21 -22.63
CA ALA A 614 -4.69 -13.73 -22.88
C ALA A 614 -4.78 -12.53 -23.85
N PHE A 615 -3.67 -11.82 -24.10
CA PHE A 615 -3.64 -10.76 -25.10
C PHE A 615 -3.60 -11.32 -26.52
N TYR A 616 -4.68 -11.16 -27.26
CA TYR A 616 -4.74 -11.52 -28.68
C TYR A 616 -4.42 -10.30 -29.58
N PRO A 617 -3.18 -10.19 -30.14
CA PRO A 617 -2.76 -9.00 -30.86
C PRO A 617 -3.45 -8.83 -32.23
N ASN A 618 -3.57 -7.58 -32.69
CA ASN A 618 -4.17 -7.23 -33.99
C ASN A 618 -3.38 -7.71 -35.23
N LYS A 619 -2.15 -8.18 -35.04
CA LYS A 619 -1.23 -8.71 -36.06
C LYS A 619 -0.73 -10.08 -35.62
N ARG A 620 -0.19 -10.89 -36.54
CA ARG A 620 0.36 -12.22 -36.22
C ARG A 620 1.47 -12.18 -35.17
N PHE A 621 2.28 -11.12 -35.16
CA PHE A 621 3.24 -10.82 -34.10
C PHE A 621 2.89 -9.46 -33.49
N ALA A 622 2.94 -9.36 -32.16
CA ALA A 622 2.83 -8.09 -31.46
C ALA A 622 3.99 -7.15 -31.81
N SER A 623 3.76 -5.84 -31.65
CA SER A 623 4.76 -4.81 -31.90
C SER A 623 5.60 -4.61 -30.65
N PHE A 624 6.92 -4.50 -30.76
CA PHE A 624 7.81 -4.17 -29.64
C PHE A 624 7.38 -2.87 -28.91
N ASN A 625 6.91 -1.88 -29.67
CA ASN A 625 6.35 -0.63 -29.13
C ASN A 625 5.04 -0.78 -28.31
N GLY A 626 4.53 -1.99 -28.09
CA GLY A 626 3.27 -2.29 -27.39
C GLY A 626 3.31 -2.13 -25.86
N PHE A 627 4.12 -1.20 -25.35
CA PHE A 627 4.20 -0.90 -23.92
C PHE A 627 2.92 -0.21 -23.45
N PHE A 628 2.34 -0.75 -22.38
CA PHE A 628 1.13 -0.24 -21.74
C PHE A 628 -0.08 -0.05 -22.68
N GLU A 629 -0.16 -0.81 -23.78
CA GLU A 629 -1.29 -0.78 -24.70
C GLU A 629 -2.48 -1.61 -24.17
N THR A 630 -3.68 -1.02 -24.22
CA THR A 630 -4.96 -1.70 -23.97
C THR A 630 -5.46 -2.38 -25.24
N ASN A 631 -6.43 -3.30 -25.11
CA ASN A 631 -7.09 -3.85 -26.29
C ASN A 631 -7.89 -2.76 -27.03
N THR A 632 -7.42 -2.35 -28.22
CA THR A 632 -7.89 -1.16 -28.93
C THR A 632 -9.23 -1.31 -29.68
N SER A 633 -9.96 -2.41 -29.48
CA SER A 633 -11.30 -2.56 -30.04
C SER A 633 -12.35 -1.83 -29.18
N ASP A 634 -13.28 -1.10 -29.81
CA ASP A 634 -14.36 -0.35 -29.14
C ASP A 634 -15.20 -1.23 -28.16
N SER A 635 -15.17 -2.55 -28.34
CA SER A 635 -15.85 -3.54 -27.49
C SER A 635 -15.29 -3.67 -26.08
N PHE A 636 -14.04 -3.26 -25.83
CA PHE A 636 -13.32 -3.46 -24.57
C PHE A 636 -12.84 -2.14 -23.93
N ALA A 637 -13.48 -1.03 -24.28
CA ALA A 637 -13.30 0.25 -23.59
C ALA A 637 -14.04 0.27 -22.24
N LYS A 638 -13.54 1.07 -21.28
CA LYS A 638 -14.26 1.34 -20.01
C LYS A 638 -15.68 1.84 -20.30
N GLY A 639 -16.66 1.30 -19.57
CA GLY A 639 -18.10 1.51 -19.79
C GLY A 639 -18.75 0.58 -20.82
N SER A 640 -18.06 -0.45 -21.33
CA SER A 640 -18.67 -1.43 -22.24
C SER A 640 -19.48 -2.49 -21.48
N THR A 641 -20.75 -2.66 -21.85
CA THR A 641 -21.65 -3.64 -21.22
C THR A 641 -21.58 -5.02 -21.89
N ALA A 642 -21.38 -6.06 -21.11
CA ALA A 642 -21.55 -7.46 -21.50
C ALA A 642 -22.91 -8.00 -21.01
N THR A 643 -23.80 -8.37 -21.93
CA THR A 643 -25.14 -8.85 -21.62
C THR A 643 -25.14 -10.29 -21.10
N ASN A 644 -25.85 -10.57 -20.00
CA ASN A 644 -25.86 -11.84 -19.28
C ASN A 644 -24.45 -12.36 -18.94
N LEU A 645 -23.58 -11.47 -18.44
CA LEU A 645 -22.20 -11.83 -18.09
C LEU A 645 -22.15 -12.88 -16.98
N VAL A 646 -23.03 -12.73 -15.96
CA VAL A 646 -23.16 -13.65 -14.84
C VAL A 646 -24.53 -14.33 -14.87
N GLY A 647 -24.55 -15.64 -14.87
CA GLY A 647 -25.71 -16.46 -14.51
C GLY A 647 -25.57 -16.97 -13.07
N TYR A 648 -26.60 -16.85 -12.25
CA TYR A 648 -26.54 -17.31 -10.86
C TYR A 648 -27.80 -18.10 -10.44
N VAL A 649 -27.63 -19.06 -9.53
CA VAL A 649 -28.73 -19.87 -8.97
C VAL A 649 -28.37 -20.45 -7.61
N THR A 650 -29.31 -20.43 -6.67
CA THR A 650 -29.18 -21.08 -5.36
C THR A 650 -29.66 -22.53 -5.39
N GLY A 651 -29.12 -23.39 -4.53
CA GLY A 651 -29.52 -24.78 -4.45
C GLY A 651 -29.13 -25.49 -3.16
N THR A 652 -29.50 -26.77 -3.09
CA THR A 652 -29.08 -27.71 -2.03
C THR A 652 -28.52 -28.97 -2.66
N GLU A 653 -27.47 -29.53 -2.05
CA GLU A 653 -26.93 -30.84 -2.43
C GLU A 653 -26.54 -31.66 -1.19
N THR A 654 -26.01 -32.86 -1.39
CA THR A 654 -25.57 -33.74 -0.30
C THR A 654 -24.11 -34.12 -0.49
N VAL A 655 -23.23 -33.47 0.27
CA VAL A 655 -21.78 -33.74 0.28
C VAL A 655 -21.45 -34.57 1.51
N ASN A 656 -20.78 -35.71 1.32
CA ASN A 656 -20.37 -36.64 2.38
C ASN A 656 -21.47 -37.10 3.38
N GLY A 657 -22.75 -36.88 3.06
CA GLY A 657 -23.92 -37.23 3.88
C GLY A 657 -24.55 -36.05 4.62
N GLN A 658 -23.92 -34.88 4.65
CA GLN A 658 -24.51 -33.62 5.10
C GLN A 658 -25.30 -32.96 3.96
N VAL A 659 -26.40 -32.28 4.27
CA VAL A 659 -27.11 -31.43 3.31
C VAL A 659 -26.50 -30.04 3.38
N VAL A 660 -26.01 -29.54 2.25
CA VAL A 660 -25.34 -28.23 2.15
C VAL A 660 -26.13 -27.30 1.24
N GLN A 661 -26.06 -26.00 1.50
CA GLN A 661 -26.60 -24.96 0.62
C GLN A 661 -25.48 -24.41 -0.26
N TYR A 662 -25.83 -23.98 -1.47
CA TYR A 662 -24.85 -23.41 -2.40
C TYR A 662 -25.41 -22.31 -3.29
N LEU A 663 -24.51 -21.45 -3.76
CA LEU A 663 -24.70 -20.51 -4.86
C LEU A 663 -23.81 -20.93 -6.02
N ASP A 664 -24.39 -21.22 -7.18
CA ASP A 664 -23.64 -21.25 -8.45
C ASP A 664 -23.52 -19.81 -8.97
N VAL A 665 -22.30 -19.40 -9.33
CA VAL A 665 -21.99 -18.21 -10.12
C VAL A 665 -21.30 -18.68 -11.40
N ARG A 666 -21.92 -18.39 -12.55
CA ARG A 666 -21.54 -18.92 -13.87
C ARG A 666 -21.17 -17.75 -14.75
N VAL A 667 -19.93 -17.73 -15.21
CA VAL A 667 -19.36 -16.67 -16.04
C VAL A 667 -18.91 -17.33 -17.35
N PRO A 668 -19.73 -17.35 -18.42
CA PRO A 668 -19.38 -18.09 -19.64
C PRO A 668 -18.14 -17.58 -20.41
N LEU A 669 -17.56 -16.46 -19.97
CA LEU A 669 -16.38 -15.80 -20.55
C LEU A 669 -15.18 -15.77 -19.57
N GLY A 670 -15.27 -16.46 -18.44
CA GLY A 670 -14.24 -16.49 -17.39
C GLY A 670 -14.49 -17.65 -16.43
N ASP A 671 -14.00 -17.54 -15.21
CA ASP A 671 -14.12 -18.63 -14.24
C ASP A 671 -15.49 -18.66 -13.55
N SER A 672 -15.98 -19.88 -13.34
CA SER A 672 -17.29 -20.16 -12.78
C SER A 672 -17.14 -20.94 -11.49
N TYR A 673 -17.86 -20.55 -10.44
CA TYR A 673 -17.68 -21.08 -9.10
C TYR A 673 -19.00 -21.50 -8.44
N ARG A 674 -18.89 -22.47 -7.55
CA ARG A 674 -19.92 -22.83 -6.58
C ARG A 674 -19.39 -22.51 -5.19
N TYR A 675 -20.08 -21.64 -4.47
CA TYR A 675 -19.82 -21.35 -3.07
C TYR A 675 -20.76 -22.19 -2.20
N ARG A 676 -20.23 -22.98 -1.28
CA ARG A 676 -20.98 -23.86 -0.36
C ARG A 676 -20.90 -23.38 1.08
N VAL A 677 -22.02 -23.50 1.78
CA VAL A 677 -22.12 -23.34 3.23
C VAL A 677 -22.60 -24.66 3.83
N TYR A 678 -21.83 -25.19 4.77
CA TYR A 678 -22.19 -26.37 5.53
C TYR A 678 -23.01 -25.94 6.77
N PRO A 679 -23.97 -26.76 7.24
CA PRO A 679 -24.71 -26.43 8.46
C PRO A 679 -23.78 -26.26 9.65
N THR A 680 -24.09 -25.28 10.51
CA THR A 680 -23.42 -25.07 11.79
C THR A 680 -23.38 -26.36 12.62
N GLU A 681 -22.21 -26.68 13.17
CA GLU A 681 -22.00 -27.81 14.08
C GLU A 681 -21.34 -27.33 15.38
N GLN A 682 -21.59 -28.05 16.48
CA GLN A 682 -20.89 -27.87 17.74
C GLN A 682 -19.81 -28.94 17.88
N ARG A 683 -18.58 -28.55 18.22
CA ARG A 683 -17.43 -29.45 18.41
C ARG A 683 -16.67 -29.08 19.66
N VAL A 684 -16.01 -30.07 20.27
CA VAL A 684 -15.15 -29.85 21.44
C VAL A 684 -13.83 -29.24 20.95
N ASP A 685 -13.33 -28.22 21.64
CA ASP A 685 -12.02 -27.67 21.35
C ASP A 685 -10.90 -28.45 22.04
N ASP A 686 -10.56 -29.61 21.47
CA ASP A 686 -9.43 -30.43 21.95
C ASP A 686 -8.04 -29.73 21.72
N SER A 687 -7.97 -28.45 21.32
CA SER A 687 -6.72 -27.83 20.84
C SER A 687 -6.51 -26.31 21.02
N ASP A 688 -7.35 -25.56 21.76
CA ASP A 688 -7.17 -24.11 21.99
C ASP A 688 -7.13 -23.33 20.64
N THR A 689 -8.21 -23.51 19.87
CA THR A 689 -8.37 -23.15 18.46
C THR A 689 -8.72 -21.68 18.26
N ASP A 690 -9.46 -21.09 19.20
CA ASP A 690 -9.73 -19.66 19.32
C ASP A 690 -8.64 -18.90 20.10
N SER A 691 -7.81 -19.62 20.86
CA SER A 691 -6.72 -19.11 21.70
C SER A 691 -7.16 -18.42 23.00
N ASP A 692 -8.34 -18.79 23.56
CA ASP A 692 -8.81 -18.33 24.88
C ASP A 692 -8.09 -19.02 26.06
N GLY A 693 -7.52 -20.22 25.83
CA GLY A 693 -6.80 -21.04 26.80
C GLY A 693 -7.60 -22.17 27.47
N ASP A 694 -8.84 -22.46 27.05
CA ASP A 694 -9.67 -23.59 27.50
C ASP A 694 -9.65 -24.75 26.48
N ASP A 695 -9.02 -25.88 26.85
CA ASP A 695 -8.93 -27.09 26.02
C ASP A 695 -10.05 -28.13 26.29
N GLU A 696 -11.14 -27.74 26.97
CA GLU A 696 -12.29 -28.61 27.27
C GLU A 696 -13.68 -28.03 26.85
N GLU A 697 -13.73 -26.92 26.10
CA GLU A 697 -14.98 -26.20 25.78
C GLU A 697 -15.68 -26.63 24.46
N ILE A 698 -16.81 -26.01 24.09
CA ILE A 698 -17.65 -26.44 22.94
C ILE A 698 -17.91 -25.28 21.97
N LEU A 699 -16.94 -25.13 21.06
CA LEU A 699 -17.03 -24.23 19.93
C LEU A 699 -18.21 -24.53 19.01
N THR A 700 -18.89 -23.45 18.62
CA THR A 700 -19.84 -23.46 17.50
C THR A 700 -19.12 -23.02 16.24
N ILE A 701 -19.21 -23.83 15.18
CA ILE A 701 -18.43 -23.67 13.96
C ILE A 701 -19.29 -23.88 12.71
N HIS A 702 -18.84 -23.33 11.59
CA HIS A 702 -19.34 -23.71 10.26
C HIS A 702 -18.17 -23.92 9.30
N ASP A 703 -18.36 -24.83 8.34
CA ASP A 703 -17.39 -25.09 7.27
C ASP A 703 -17.91 -24.44 5.97
N THR A 704 -17.00 -23.87 5.17
CA THR A 704 -17.29 -23.27 3.85
C THR A 704 -16.36 -23.85 2.79
N GLU A 705 -16.78 -23.84 1.52
CA GLU A 705 -16.01 -24.45 0.43
C GLU A 705 -16.29 -23.74 -0.91
N THR A 706 -15.24 -23.33 -1.61
CA THR A 706 -15.31 -22.81 -2.98
C THR A 706 -14.94 -23.94 -3.95
N CYS A 707 -15.75 -24.09 -5.01
CA CYS A 707 -15.58 -25.15 -6.01
C CYS A 707 -15.62 -24.60 -7.43
N GLU A 708 -14.68 -25.02 -8.27
CA GLU A 708 -14.66 -24.71 -9.70
C GLU A 708 -15.77 -25.46 -10.45
N LEU A 709 -16.57 -24.73 -11.22
CA LEU A 709 -17.61 -25.26 -12.09
C LEU A 709 -17.09 -25.36 -13.53
N THR A 710 -17.15 -26.57 -14.08
CA THR A 710 -16.91 -26.83 -15.50
C THR A 710 -18.21 -27.23 -16.20
N GLY A 711 -18.31 -26.88 -17.48
CA GLY A 711 -19.48 -27.17 -18.31
C GLY A 711 -19.94 -25.95 -19.09
N ASN A 712 -21.17 -26.04 -19.59
CA ASN A 712 -21.84 -24.95 -20.30
C ASN A 712 -23.36 -25.17 -20.22
N ASP A 713 -24.15 -24.18 -20.64
CA ASP A 713 -25.62 -24.26 -20.54
C ASP A 713 -26.27 -25.35 -21.43
N SER A 714 -25.54 -25.92 -22.40
CA SER A 714 -26.02 -27.05 -23.23
C SER A 714 -25.71 -28.43 -22.67
N ASP A 715 -24.55 -28.62 -22.02
CA ASP A 715 -24.09 -29.90 -21.47
C ASP A 715 -24.38 -30.04 -19.96
N GLY A 716 -24.65 -28.91 -19.30
CA GLY A 716 -24.83 -28.80 -17.85
C GLY A 716 -23.55 -28.38 -17.14
N TRP A 717 -23.71 -27.72 -15.98
CA TRP A 717 -22.61 -27.31 -15.11
C TRP A 717 -22.38 -28.35 -14.02
N SER A 718 -21.11 -28.64 -13.73
CA SER A 718 -20.70 -29.60 -12.70
C SER A 718 -19.42 -29.16 -11.99
N VAL A 719 -19.34 -29.46 -10.69
CA VAL A 719 -18.13 -29.27 -9.90
C VAL A 719 -17.01 -30.15 -10.46
N SER A 720 -15.88 -29.54 -10.79
CA SER A 720 -14.65 -30.21 -11.20
C SER A 720 -13.73 -30.49 -10.02
N THR A 721 -13.52 -29.45 -9.22
CA THR A 721 -12.50 -29.36 -8.17
C THR A 721 -13.03 -28.44 -7.07
N CYS A 722 -12.59 -28.62 -5.84
CA CYS A 722 -12.90 -27.75 -4.71
C CYS A 722 -11.63 -27.45 -3.92
N GLU A 723 -11.56 -26.24 -3.38
CA GLU A 723 -10.55 -25.86 -2.40
C GLU A 723 -10.76 -26.65 -1.09
N PRO A 724 -9.74 -26.73 -0.21
CA PRO A 724 -9.92 -27.26 1.13
C PRO A 724 -11.04 -26.52 1.88
N GLN A 725 -11.86 -27.26 2.64
CA GLN A 725 -12.90 -26.65 3.47
C GLN A 725 -12.27 -25.67 4.48
N VAL A 726 -12.75 -24.43 4.47
CA VAL A 726 -12.35 -23.41 5.44
C VAL A 726 -13.31 -23.47 6.61
N ARG A 727 -12.78 -23.74 7.81
CA ARG A 727 -13.53 -23.67 9.06
C ARG A 727 -13.52 -22.26 9.60
N LEU A 728 -14.68 -21.78 10.01
CA LEU A 728 -14.89 -20.50 10.66
C LEU A 728 -15.59 -20.73 12.01
N LEU A 729 -15.24 -19.91 13.00
CA LEU A 729 -15.90 -19.86 14.30
C LEU A 729 -17.25 -19.13 14.16
N GLY A 730 -18.18 -19.40 15.08
CA GLY A 730 -19.51 -18.79 15.15
C GLY A 730 -20.57 -19.44 14.25
N GLU A 731 -21.82 -18.99 14.43
CA GLU A 731 -22.93 -19.35 13.55
C GLU A 731 -22.92 -18.49 12.27
N SER A 732 -23.18 -19.10 11.11
CA SER A 732 -23.52 -18.38 9.88
C SER A 732 -24.58 -19.16 9.13
N ASP A 733 -25.57 -18.46 8.56
CA ASP A 733 -26.49 -19.05 7.59
C ASP A 733 -26.03 -18.79 6.14
N PHE A 734 -26.76 -19.35 5.18
CA PHE A 734 -26.45 -19.20 3.75
C PHE A 734 -26.58 -17.76 3.25
N THR A 735 -27.55 -17.01 3.78
CA THR A 735 -27.77 -15.59 3.49
C THR A 735 -26.59 -14.76 3.98
N ASP A 736 -26.17 -14.97 5.23
CA ASP A 736 -25.11 -14.19 5.87
C ASP A 736 -23.78 -14.35 5.14
N TYR A 737 -23.38 -15.60 4.87
CA TYR A 737 -22.16 -15.91 4.13
C TYR A 737 -22.15 -15.34 2.69
N ILE A 738 -23.25 -15.50 1.95
CA ILE A 738 -23.34 -14.97 0.57
C ILE A 738 -23.38 -13.44 0.56
N ASN A 739 -24.00 -12.82 1.56
CA ASN A 739 -23.97 -11.37 1.75
C ASN A 739 -22.57 -10.87 2.13
N ALA A 740 -21.81 -11.63 2.93
CA ALA A 740 -20.40 -11.33 3.24
C ALA A 740 -19.52 -11.41 1.98
N LEU A 741 -19.65 -12.44 1.15
CA LEU A 741 -18.96 -12.54 -0.15
C LEU A 741 -19.31 -11.38 -1.09
N TRP A 742 -20.58 -10.96 -1.11
CA TRP A 742 -21.01 -9.81 -1.92
C TRP A 742 -20.43 -8.49 -1.39
N ARG A 743 -20.50 -8.23 -0.08
CA ARG A 743 -19.90 -7.04 0.57
C ARG A 743 -18.39 -6.99 0.42
N ALA A 744 -17.70 -8.13 0.41
CA ALA A 744 -16.27 -8.23 0.07
C ALA A 744 -15.99 -7.84 -1.40
N GLY A 745 -16.98 -7.96 -2.28
CA GLY A 745 -16.89 -7.65 -3.71
C GLY A 745 -16.75 -8.88 -4.60
N THR A 746 -16.54 -10.07 -4.02
CA THR A 746 -16.31 -11.36 -4.71
C THR A 746 -17.39 -11.71 -5.73
N LEU A 747 -18.64 -11.31 -5.48
CA LEU A 747 -19.75 -11.59 -6.39
C LEU A 747 -20.02 -10.46 -7.41
N SER A 748 -19.60 -9.22 -7.12
CA SER A 748 -19.86 -8.05 -7.98
C SER A 748 -18.69 -7.69 -8.90
N ARG A 749 -17.45 -8.09 -8.57
CA ARG A 749 -16.24 -7.82 -9.37
C ARG A 749 -15.88 -9.10 -10.14
N ILE A 750 -16.16 -9.12 -11.44
CA ILE A 750 -15.99 -10.30 -12.29
C ILE A 750 -14.80 -10.06 -13.23
N GLU A 751 -13.71 -10.78 -12.98
CA GLU A 751 -12.56 -10.85 -13.88
C GLU A 751 -12.94 -11.58 -15.17
N ILE A 752 -12.59 -10.99 -16.32
CA ILE A 752 -12.71 -11.62 -17.63
C ILE A 752 -11.32 -11.60 -18.30
N PRO A 753 -10.69 -12.77 -18.50
CA PRO A 753 -9.37 -12.88 -19.12
C PRO A 753 -9.27 -12.12 -20.45
N GLY A 754 -8.17 -11.38 -20.62
CA GLY A 754 -7.92 -10.58 -21.81
C GLY A 754 -8.84 -9.35 -21.99
N ARG A 755 -9.66 -9.00 -20.99
CA ARG A 755 -10.52 -7.79 -21.01
C ARG A 755 -10.35 -6.88 -19.79
N GLY A 756 -10.43 -7.43 -18.59
CA GLY A 756 -10.43 -6.66 -17.33
C GLY A 756 -11.60 -7.03 -16.42
N PHE A 757 -11.82 -6.20 -15.41
CA PHE A 757 -12.88 -6.42 -14.41
C PHE A 757 -14.19 -5.73 -14.82
N TYR A 758 -15.26 -6.52 -14.82
CA TYR A 758 -16.62 -6.06 -14.96
C TYR A 758 -17.28 -5.90 -13.58
N PHE A 759 -18.09 -4.86 -13.41
CA PHE A 759 -18.95 -4.72 -12.25
C PHE A 759 -20.34 -5.25 -12.57
N VAL A 760 -20.93 -5.96 -11.61
CA VAL A 760 -22.25 -6.57 -11.73
C VAL A 760 -23.12 -6.08 -10.57
N GLU A 761 -24.21 -5.40 -10.91
CA GLU A 761 -25.21 -4.91 -9.94
C GLU A 761 -26.10 -6.08 -9.48
N TRP A 762 -25.94 -6.51 -8.22
CA TRP A 762 -26.81 -7.51 -7.62
C TRP A 762 -28.10 -6.88 -7.04
N PRO A 763 -29.23 -7.58 -6.99
CA PRO A 763 -30.42 -7.10 -6.26
C PRO A 763 -30.10 -6.93 -4.76
N ALA A 764 -30.21 -5.71 -4.25
CA ALA A 764 -29.87 -5.36 -2.87
C ALA A 764 -30.69 -4.17 -2.35
N THR A 765 -30.96 -4.15 -1.05
CA THR A 765 -31.77 -3.12 -0.36
C THR A 765 -31.02 -2.58 0.86
N ALA A 766 -31.12 -1.27 1.11
CA ALA A 766 -30.53 -0.61 2.28
C ALA A 766 -31.38 -0.79 3.55
N ASP A 767 -30.71 -0.95 4.68
CA ASP A 767 -31.30 -0.92 6.03
C ASP A 767 -31.47 0.51 6.58
N ASP A 768 -31.91 0.61 7.83
CA ASP A 768 -32.12 1.89 8.54
C ASP A 768 -30.81 2.64 8.85
N GLN A 769 -29.64 1.98 8.78
CA GLN A 769 -28.30 2.58 8.91
C GLN A 769 -27.69 2.99 7.55
N GLY A 770 -28.40 2.74 6.45
CA GLY A 770 -27.95 3.01 5.08
C GLY A 770 -26.99 1.95 4.52
N CYS A 771 -26.84 0.81 5.19
CA CYS A 771 -26.03 -0.31 4.72
C CYS A 771 -26.88 -1.24 3.85
N TYR A 772 -26.42 -1.54 2.65
CA TYR A 772 -27.05 -2.49 1.74
C TYR A 772 -26.76 -3.93 2.15
N ALA A 773 -27.77 -4.77 1.97
CA ALA A 773 -27.69 -6.22 2.00
C ALA A 773 -28.37 -6.81 0.76
N LEU A 774 -27.94 -7.99 0.32
CA LEU A 774 -28.55 -8.69 -0.80
C LEU A 774 -30.04 -8.99 -0.57
N ASP A 775 -30.85 -8.84 -1.61
CA ASP A 775 -32.22 -9.36 -1.63
C ASP A 775 -32.21 -10.90 -1.65
N THR A 776 -33.31 -11.53 -1.24
CA THR A 776 -33.43 -13.01 -1.27
C THR A 776 -33.22 -13.57 -2.68
N LEU A 777 -32.12 -14.30 -2.87
CA LEU A 777 -31.75 -14.87 -4.16
C LEU A 777 -32.69 -16.02 -4.59
N PRO A 778 -33.06 -16.12 -5.88
CA PRO A 778 -33.99 -17.14 -6.38
C PRO A 778 -33.36 -18.54 -6.49
N ASP A 779 -34.24 -19.55 -6.53
CA ASP A 779 -33.93 -20.96 -6.81
C ASP A 779 -33.94 -21.31 -8.31
N GLN A 780 -34.11 -20.30 -9.17
CA GLN A 780 -34.09 -20.40 -10.64
C GLN A 780 -32.92 -19.61 -11.20
N LEU A 781 -32.31 -20.14 -12.26
CA LEU A 781 -31.23 -19.46 -12.99
C LEU A 781 -31.69 -18.07 -13.43
N SER A 782 -31.00 -17.07 -12.88
CA SER A 782 -31.16 -15.65 -13.18
C SER A 782 -29.86 -15.15 -13.80
N ALA A 783 -29.92 -14.05 -14.55
CA ALA A 783 -28.75 -13.48 -15.22
C ALA A 783 -28.64 -11.99 -14.97
N LEU A 784 -27.41 -11.49 -14.91
CA LEU A 784 -27.06 -10.09 -14.71
C LEU A 784 -26.13 -9.65 -15.85
N ASP A 785 -26.34 -8.43 -16.33
CA ASP A 785 -25.40 -7.76 -17.22
C ASP A 785 -24.21 -7.23 -16.39
N GLY A 786 -23.04 -7.14 -17.00
CA GLY A 786 -21.85 -6.53 -16.37
C GLY A 786 -21.31 -5.37 -17.17
N GLU A 787 -20.77 -4.35 -16.51
CA GLU A 787 -20.12 -3.20 -17.14
C GLU A 787 -18.62 -3.17 -16.88
N LEU A 788 -17.80 -3.07 -17.94
CA LEU A 788 -16.34 -3.06 -17.84
C LEU A 788 -15.87 -1.75 -17.19
N TYR A 789 -15.60 -1.78 -15.89
CA TYR A 789 -15.17 -0.58 -15.14
C TYR A 789 -13.65 -0.44 -15.10
N LEU A 790 -12.91 -1.56 -15.18
CA LEU A 790 -11.44 -1.58 -15.10
C LEU A 790 -10.83 -2.46 -16.20
N PRO A 791 -10.60 -1.93 -17.41
CA PRO A 791 -9.91 -2.65 -18.49
C PRO A 791 -8.46 -3.04 -18.15
N TYR A 792 -8.03 -4.20 -18.65
CA TYR A 792 -6.64 -4.61 -18.60
C TYR A 792 -5.75 -3.84 -19.58
N VAL A 793 -4.50 -3.70 -19.17
CA VAL A 793 -3.37 -3.32 -20.01
C VAL A 793 -2.67 -4.63 -20.38
N LEU A 794 -2.71 -4.96 -21.66
CA LEU A 794 -2.47 -6.32 -22.15
C LEU A 794 -1.11 -6.49 -22.85
N GLY A 795 -0.48 -5.39 -23.26
CA GLY A 795 0.89 -5.40 -23.77
C GLY A 795 1.94 -5.65 -22.68
N LEU A 796 3.16 -5.14 -22.89
CA LEU A 796 4.17 -5.08 -21.84
C LEU A 796 3.67 -4.13 -20.76
N ASN A 797 3.27 -4.69 -19.61
CA ASN A 797 2.58 -4.01 -18.53
C ASN A 797 3.38 -3.99 -17.21
N SER A 798 4.57 -4.59 -17.23
CA SER A 798 5.67 -4.38 -16.30
C SER A 798 6.89 -3.92 -17.08
N LEU A 799 7.62 -2.94 -16.55
CA LEU A 799 8.90 -2.46 -17.07
C LEU A 799 9.79 -2.09 -15.88
N ARG A 800 10.99 -2.66 -15.81
CA ARG A 800 12.11 -2.16 -15.02
C ARG A 800 13.19 -1.65 -15.97
N PHE A 801 13.81 -0.55 -15.58
CA PHE A 801 14.94 0.11 -16.21
C PHE A 801 15.94 0.44 -15.10
N MET A 802 17.12 -0.15 -15.12
CA MET A 802 18.24 0.25 -14.28
C MET A 802 19.34 0.81 -15.17
N THR A 803 19.98 1.89 -14.75
CA THR A 803 21.20 2.37 -15.39
C THR A 803 22.18 2.97 -14.40
N GLU A 804 23.45 2.58 -14.54
CA GLU A 804 24.59 3.08 -13.77
C GLU A 804 25.53 3.82 -14.73
N ILE A 805 25.96 5.03 -14.38
CA ILE A 805 26.82 5.89 -15.18
C ILE A 805 28.09 6.20 -14.38
N ILE A 806 29.22 5.84 -14.96
CA ILE A 806 30.57 6.06 -14.43
C ILE A 806 31.32 6.92 -15.46
N ILE A 807 31.92 8.03 -15.03
CA ILE A 807 32.66 8.98 -15.88
C ILE A 807 33.97 9.34 -15.16
N ASP A 808 35.11 9.33 -15.85
CA ASP A 808 36.42 9.47 -15.20
C ASP A 808 36.53 10.76 -14.37
N GLY A 809 36.85 10.58 -13.08
CA GLY A 809 37.03 11.66 -12.12
C GLY A 809 35.75 12.44 -11.78
N GLN A 810 34.56 11.93 -12.12
CA GLN A 810 33.26 12.39 -11.63
C GLN A 810 32.70 11.41 -10.56
N PRO A 811 31.65 11.77 -9.80
CA PRO A 811 30.94 10.83 -8.94
C PRO A 811 29.95 9.96 -9.72
N ASP A 812 29.80 8.72 -9.26
CA ASP A 812 28.94 7.71 -9.85
C ASP A 812 27.45 8.11 -9.76
N THR A 813 26.63 7.72 -10.74
CA THR A 813 25.17 7.95 -10.74
C THR A 813 24.39 6.71 -11.13
N LEU A 814 23.45 6.30 -10.28
CA LEU A 814 22.58 5.14 -10.47
C LEU A 814 21.11 5.58 -10.55
N LEU A 815 20.36 5.05 -11.51
CA LEU A 815 18.91 5.16 -11.59
C LEU A 815 18.29 3.76 -11.75
N ASP A 816 17.55 3.26 -10.76
CA ASP A 816 16.74 2.03 -10.87
C ASP A 816 15.25 2.41 -10.79
N ALA A 817 14.46 2.08 -11.82
CA ALA A 817 13.06 2.43 -11.93
C ALA A 817 12.21 1.25 -12.40
N ARG A 818 11.04 1.06 -11.79
CA ARG A 818 10.02 0.08 -12.15
C ARG A 818 8.66 0.74 -12.30
N LEU A 819 7.95 0.40 -13.36
CA LEU A 819 6.56 0.75 -13.62
C LEU A 819 5.79 -0.54 -13.90
N ILE A 820 4.79 -0.83 -13.07
CA ILE A 820 3.84 -1.92 -13.26
C ILE A 820 2.45 -1.28 -13.42
N ALA A 821 1.71 -1.61 -14.48
CA ALA A 821 0.38 -1.06 -14.73
C ALA A 821 -0.52 -2.13 -15.35
N PRO A 822 -1.04 -3.09 -14.56
CA PRO A 822 -1.80 -4.22 -15.09
C PRO A 822 -3.18 -3.79 -15.63
N THR A 823 -3.71 -2.66 -15.18
CA THR A 823 -5.00 -2.12 -15.61
C THR A 823 -4.88 -0.64 -15.97
N THR A 824 -5.91 -0.07 -16.61
CA THR A 824 -5.87 1.33 -17.04
C THR A 824 -5.83 2.35 -15.91
N GLU A 825 -6.17 1.93 -14.69
CA GLU A 825 -6.25 2.81 -13.51
C GLU A 825 -5.35 2.30 -12.37
N GLY A 826 -5.11 0.99 -12.26
CA GLY A 826 -4.14 0.41 -11.35
C GLY A 826 -2.71 0.50 -11.89
N TYR A 827 -1.84 1.24 -11.21
CA TYR A 827 -0.40 1.29 -11.52
C TYR A 827 0.48 1.61 -10.31
N GLU A 828 1.68 1.05 -10.33
CA GLU A 828 2.74 1.17 -9.35
C GLU A 828 4.00 1.70 -10.04
N VAL A 829 4.62 2.74 -9.50
CA VAL A 829 5.90 3.29 -9.90
C VAL A 829 6.81 3.29 -8.70
N THR A 830 7.95 2.61 -8.78
CA THR A 830 9.02 2.71 -7.80
C THR A 830 10.29 3.12 -8.52
N ALA A 831 11.04 4.09 -8.02
CA ALA A 831 12.34 4.45 -8.58
C ALA A 831 13.34 4.84 -7.49
N ALA A 832 14.62 4.90 -7.83
CA ALA A 832 15.66 5.49 -7.02
C ALA A 832 16.72 6.10 -7.93
N LEU A 833 17.08 7.35 -7.69
CA LEU A 833 18.26 8.02 -8.24
C LEU A 833 19.27 8.19 -7.11
N SER A 834 20.50 7.73 -7.29
CA SER A 834 21.58 7.87 -6.29
C SER A 834 22.82 8.46 -6.94
N HIS A 835 23.55 9.29 -6.20
CA HIS A 835 24.74 10.00 -6.65
C HIS A 835 25.82 10.07 -5.55
N ASP A 836 27.10 10.14 -5.93
CA ASP A 836 28.29 10.12 -5.03
C ASP A 836 28.24 8.99 -3.98
N TYR A 837 27.83 7.80 -4.41
CA TYR A 837 27.78 6.59 -3.59
C TYR A 837 29.09 5.78 -3.68
N SER A 838 29.24 4.80 -2.78
CA SER A 838 30.45 3.96 -2.69
C SER A 838 30.17 2.45 -2.62
N SER A 839 28.88 2.09 -2.68
CA SER A 839 28.32 0.76 -2.65
C SER A 839 26.85 0.81 -3.09
N THR A 840 26.24 -0.31 -3.43
CA THR A 840 24.83 -0.40 -3.78
C THR A 840 24.07 -1.36 -2.85
N SER A 841 22.79 -1.11 -2.66
CA SER A 841 21.91 -1.98 -1.86
C SER A 841 21.50 -3.24 -2.63
N SER A 842 21.15 -4.32 -1.91
CA SER A 842 20.71 -5.58 -2.52
C SER A 842 19.17 -5.74 -2.57
N SER A 843 18.45 -4.69 -2.23
CA SER A 843 16.99 -4.61 -2.24
C SER A 843 16.51 -3.88 -3.50
N PHE A 844 15.26 -4.10 -3.90
CA PHE A 844 14.62 -3.26 -4.91
C PHE A 844 13.83 -2.12 -4.22
N PRO A 845 13.91 -0.85 -4.67
CA PRO A 845 14.82 -0.37 -5.71
C PRO A 845 16.27 -0.37 -5.22
N ILE A 846 17.21 -0.58 -6.15
CA ILE A 846 18.64 -0.48 -5.83
C ILE A 846 18.96 0.98 -5.54
N THR A 847 19.64 1.22 -4.43
CA THR A 847 20.07 2.55 -3.97
C THR A 847 21.57 2.56 -3.73
N GLY A 848 22.18 3.73 -3.89
CA GLY A 848 23.54 4.00 -3.43
C GLY A 848 23.67 3.90 -1.91
N GLY A 849 24.90 3.64 -1.45
CA GLY A 849 25.32 3.52 -0.07
C GLY A 849 26.74 4.08 0.16
N GLY A 850 26.96 4.87 1.20
CA GLY A 850 28.17 5.63 1.44
C GLY A 850 28.09 6.62 2.61
N ASN A 851 28.98 7.62 2.60
CA ASN A 851 28.98 8.74 3.56
C ASN A 851 28.93 10.12 2.86
N SER A 852 28.70 10.14 1.55
CA SER A 852 28.58 11.34 0.71
C SER A 852 27.38 11.24 -0.24
N GLU A 853 26.52 10.24 -0.01
CA GLU A 853 25.44 9.87 -0.94
C GLU A 853 24.35 10.93 -0.98
N ASP A 854 23.88 11.23 -2.18
CA ASP A 854 22.63 11.94 -2.40
C ASP A 854 21.64 10.98 -3.07
N THR A 855 20.49 10.74 -2.43
CA THR A 855 19.52 9.74 -2.91
C THR A 855 18.10 10.30 -3.01
N ILE A 856 17.48 10.08 -4.16
CA ILE A 856 16.07 10.34 -4.45
C ILE A 856 15.33 9.03 -4.70
N THR A 857 14.64 8.45 -3.71
CA THR A 857 13.73 7.30 -3.91
C THR A 857 12.40 7.80 -4.50
N LEU A 858 11.55 6.94 -5.07
CA LEU A 858 10.14 7.12 -5.48
C LEU A 858 9.39 5.81 -5.25
N ASN A 859 8.16 5.92 -4.81
CA ASN A 859 7.14 4.90 -4.69
C ASN A 859 5.80 5.63 -4.93
N TYR A 860 4.97 5.12 -5.80
CA TYR A 860 3.64 5.66 -6.07
C TYR A 860 2.79 4.47 -6.47
N ALA A 861 1.79 4.13 -5.68
CA ALA A 861 0.85 3.07 -6.00
C ALA A 861 -0.55 3.67 -6.03
N ALA A 862 -1.23 3.51 -7.15
CA ALA A 862 -2.65 3.74 -7.22
C ALA A 862 -3.33 2.43 -7.54
N ASN A 863 -4.08 1.89 -6.58
CA ASN A 863 -4.88 0.71 -6.81
C ASN A 863 -6.24 1.10 -7.43
N ALA A 864 -6.91 0.14 -8.05
CA ALA A 864 -8.31 0.27 -8.44
C ALA A 864 -9.25 0.31 -7.22
N ASP A 865 -8.85 -0.28 -6.09
CA ASP A 865 -9.59 -0.21 -4.82
C ASP A 865 -9.39 1.13 -4.08
N LEU A 866 -9.61 2.24 -4.80
CA LEU A 866 -9.91 3.58 -4.27
C LEU A 866 -8.80 4.36 -3.55
N VAL A 867 -7.63 3.79 -3.28
CA VAL A 867 -6.52 4.49 -2.62
C VAL A 867 -5.35 4.74 -3.57
N THR A 868 -4.88 5.99 -3.58
CA THR A 868 -3.57 6.39 -4.12
C THR A 868 -2.63 6.68 -2.97
N THR A 869 -1.56 5.90 -2.84
CA THR A 869 -0.44 6.14 -1.92
C THR A 869 0.80 6.57 -2.71
N GLY A 870 1.69 7.35 -2.09
CA GLY A 870 2.95 7.71 -2.74
C GLY A 870 3.94 8.44 -1.84
N SER A 871 5.21 8.43 -2.27
CA SER A 871 6.38 8.89 -1.53
C SER A 871 7.69 8.80 -2.35
N LEU A 872 8.58 9.81 -2.37
CA LEU A 872 9.87 9.92 -3.10
C LEU A 872 11.11 10.41 -2.29
N VAL A 873 11.82 9.63 -1.46
CA VAL A 873 12.76 10.20 -0.42
C VAL A 873 13.72 11.23 -0.98
N VAL A 874 14.10 12.22 -0.17
CA VAL A 874 15.34 12.95 -0.43
C VAL A 874 16.23 12.82 0.79
N PHE A 875 17.29 12.03 0.63
CA PHE A 875 18.47 12.07 1.49
C PHE A 875 19.51 12.96 0.80
N LYS A 876 20.12 13.88 1.56
CA LYS A 876 21.27 14.67 1.10
C LYS A 876 22.38 14.67 2.15
N ASP A 877 23.59 14.33 1.76
CA ASP A 877 24.77 14.49 2.62
C ASP A 877 25.16 15.97 2.78
N GLY A 878 25.89 16.29 3.86
CA GLY A 878 26.70 17.49 3.93
C GLY A 878 25.93 18.82 3.87
N VAL A 879 24.62 18.80 4.15
CA VAL A 879 23.76 19.96 3.92
C VAL A 879 24.19 21.13 4.80
N SER A 880 24.64 22.21 4.16
CA SER A 880 25.10 23.42 4.85
C SER A 880 23.92 24.32 5.21
N LEU A 881 23.24 23.96 6.31
CA LEU A 881 22.10 24.71 6.83
C LEU A 881 22.59 26.01 7.50
N THR A 882 22.10 27.15 7.01
CA THR A 882 22.31 28.44 7.68
C THR A 882 21.13 28.73 8.59
N LEU A 883 21.38 28.68 9.89
CA LEU A 883 20.39 28.91 10.93
C LEU A 883 20.30 30.41 11.30
N ASP A 884 19.37 30.75 12.19
CA ASP A 884 19.33 32.05 12.83
C ASP A 884 20.70 32.42 13.43
N GLU A 885 20.99 33.73 13.49
CA GLU A 885 22.31 34.29 13.87
C GLU A 885 23.47 34.09 12.87
N ASN A 886 23.23 33.45 11.72
CA ASN A 886 24.23 33.03 10.71
C ASN A 886 25.23 31.97 11.22
N GLU A 887 24.80 31.11 12.14
CA GLU A 887 25.54 29.87 12.38
C GLU A 887 25.27 28.92 11.20
N THR A 888 26.34 28.42 10.59
CA THR A 888 26.26 27.40 9.53
C THR A 888 26.63 26.07 10.14
N GLU A 889 25.71 25.11 10.07
CA GLU A 889 25.94 23.71 10.44
C GLU A 889 25.96 22.86 9.17
N THR A 890 26.81 21.83 9.14
CA THR A 890 26.84 20.83 8.08
C THR A 890 26.22 19.56 8.65
N VAL A 891 25.05 19.16 8.15
CA VAL A 891 24.32 17.97 8.62
C VAL A 891 23.67 17.22 7.46
N ASP A 892 23.89 15.92 7.45
CA ASP A 892 23.19 14.95 6.62
C ASP A 892 21.69 15.01 6.99
N SER A 893 20.85 15.18 5.97
CA SER A 893 19.43 15.55 6.12
C SER A 893 18.53 14.67 5.25
N GLU A 894 17.41 14.25 5.81
CA GLU A 894 16.39 13.46 5.14
C GLU A 894 15.04 14.19 5.21
N LEU A 895 14.31 14.18 4.10
CA LEU A 895 12.91 14.61 4.05
C LEU A 895 12.02 13.54 3.39
N GLU A 896 10.86 13.39 4.01
CA GLU A 896 9.74 12.54 3.64
C GLU A 896 8.49 13.43 3.40
N LEU A 897 7.60 13.05 2.48
CA LEU A 897 6.35 13.73 2.11
C LEU A 897 5.36 12.64 1.65
N HIS A 898 4.76 11.96 2.63
CA HIS A 898 3.73 10.97 2.38
C HIS A 898 2.52 11.56 1.65
N LEU A 899 2.14 10.94 0.55
CA LEU A 899 0.85 11.11 -0.13
C LEU A 899 -0.06 9.94 0.24
N ARG A 900 -1.24 10.25 0.78
CA ARG A 900 -2.39 9.33 0.83
C ARG A 900 -3.61 10.10 0.35
N GLU A 901 -3.97 9.90 -0.92
CA GLU A 901 -5.25 10.35 -1.47
C GLU A 901 -6.19 9.14 -1.47
N SER A 902 -7.15 9.12 -0.54
CA SER A 902 -8.40 8.42 -0.85
C SER A 902 -9.00 9.14 -2.05
N THR A 903 -9.39 8.39 -3.07
CA THR A 903 -10.18 8.96 -4.17
C THR A 903 -11.36 9.76 -3.59
N ASN A 904 -11.67 10.91 -4.21
CA ASN A 904 -12.70 11.85 -3.75
C ASN A 904 -14.16 11.33 -3.87
N ALA A 905 -14.32 10.01 -3.88
CA ALA A 905 -15.55 9.34 -3.50
C ALA A 905 -15.84 9.61 -2.02
N ASP A 906 -16.35 10.80 -1.73
CA ASP A 906 -17.12 11.09 -0.53
C ASP A 906 -18.61 11.22 -0.93
N PRO A 907 -19.48 10.24 -0.59
CA PRO A 907 -19.15 8.98 0.07
C PRO A 907 -18.59 7.92 -0.91
N LEU A 908 -17.72 7.06 -0.39
CA LEU A 908 -17.36 5.78 -1.01
C LEU A 908 -18.62 4.92 -1.18
N PRO A 909 -18.68 3.96 -2.11
CA PRO A 909 -19.79 3.00 -2.20
C PRO A 909 -19.84 2.00 -1.03
N TYR A 910 -18.96 2.15 -0.04
CA TYR A 910 -18.99 1.45 1.24
C TYR A 910 -18.27 2.28 2.33
N ARG A 911 -18.52 1.94 3.60
CA ARG A 911 -17.71 2.34 4.75
C ARG A 911 -17.37 1.10 5.58
N PHE A 912 -16.27 1.14 6.32
CA PHE A 912 -16.04 0.15 7.36
C PHE A 912 -16.73 0.62 8.65
N ILE A 913 -17.48 -0.30 9.25
CA ILE A 913 -18.00 -0.17 10.61
C ILE A 913 -17.27 -1.18 11.49
N ILE A 914 -17.20 -0.90 12.79
CA ILE A 914 -16.86 -1.92 13.77
C ILE A 914 -18.20 -2.56 14.14
N ASN A 915 -18.33 -3.87 13.93
CA ASN A 915 -19.54 -4.59 14.28
C ASN A 915 -19.60 -4.82 15.81
N GLU A 916 -20.70 -5.43 16.26
CA GLU A 916 -20.94 -5.73 17.67
C GLU A 916 -19.86 -6.62 18.32
N ASP A 917 -19.12 -7.40 17.52
CA ASP A 917 -18.01 -8.28 17.95
C ASP A 917 -16.65 -7.56 18.04
N GLY A 918 -16.57 -6.26 17.74
CA GLY A 918 -15.29 -5.55 17.59
C GLY A 918 -14.59 -5.80 16.25
N ASN A 919 -15.21 -6.51 15.31
CA ASN A 919 -14.62 -6.84 14.01
C ASN A 919 -14.94 -5.78 12.93
N TYR A 920 -14.04 -5.66 11.94
CA TYR A 920 -14.26 -4.76 10.82
C TYR A 920 -15.25 -5.36 9.80
N GLU A 921 -16.44 -4.78 9.70
CA GLU A 921 -17.45 -5.12 8.70
C GLU A 921 -17.56 -4.05 7.61
N ARG A 922 -17.72 -4.49 6.35
CA ARG A 922 -17.90 -3.58 5.20
C ARG A 922 -19.38 -3.30 4.96
N CYS A 923 -19.85 -2.15 5.45
CA CYS A 923 -21.16 -1.59 5.14
C CYS A 923 -21.16 -1.00 3.73
N VAL A 924 -21.77 -1.68 2.75
CA VAL A 924 -21.96 -1.15 1.40
C VAL A 924 -23.01 -0.04 1.43
N THR A 925 -22.68 1.17 0.98
CA THR A 925 -23.55 2.36 0.99
C THR A 925 -24.13 2.67 -0.39
N ALA A 926 -23.53 2.15 -1.47
CA ALA A 926 -24.07 2.20 -2.82
C ALA A 926 -23.65 0.96 -3.62
N ASN A 927 -24.62 0.31 -4.27
CA ASN A 927 -24.40 -0.86 -5.12
C ASN A 927 -24.08 -0.43 -6.57
N VAL A 928 -22.91 0.19 -6.76
CA VAL A 928 -22.38 0.65 -8.05
C VAL A 928 -20.87 0.42 -8.10
N ALA A 929 -20.30 0.38 -9.30
CA ALA A 929 -18.86 0.39 -9.46
C ALA A 929 -18.24 1.69 -8.94
N GLU A 930 -16.95 1.66 -8.66
CA GLU A 930 -16.13 2.80 -8.21
C GLU A 930 -15.78 3.80 -9.35
N TRP A 931 -16.58 3.90 -10.40
CA TRP A 931 -16.09 4.18 -11.76
C TRP A 931 -15.90 5.66 -12.18
N ASP A 932 -16.51 6.63 -11.50
CA ASP A 932 -16.82 7.96 -12.09
C ASP A 932 -16.18 9.16 -11.34
N GLN A 933 -14.96 8.96 -10.79
CA GLN A 933 -14.27 9.93 -9.91
C GLN A 933 -12.91 10.36 -10.49
N GLU A 934 -12.73 11.65 -10.79
CA GLU A 934 -11.41 12.19 -11.17
C GLU A 934 -10.48 12.24 -9.95
N ARG A 935 -9.31 11.59 -10.04
CA ARG A 935 -8.21 11.82 -9.07
C ARG A 935 -7.83 13.28 -9.08
N ASN A 936 -7.72 13.90 -7.91
CA ASN A 936 -7.52 15.32 -7.78
C ASN A 936 -6.43 15.60 -6.74
N LEU A 937 -5.20 15.66 -7.22
CA LEU A 937 -4.02 16.04 -6.43
C LEU A 937 -4.17 17.40 -5.71
N ASP A 938 -5.15 18.24 -6.06
CA ASP A 938 -5.48 19.45 -5.29
C ASP A 938 -5.98 19.16 -3.86
N THR A 939 -6.45 17.95 -3.55
CA THR A 939 -6.81 17.52 -2.18
C THR A 939 -5.69 16.77 -1.46
N ALA A 940 -4.52 16.59 -2.08
CA ALA A 940 -3.39 15.94 -1.45
C ALA A 940 -2.86 16.76 -0.26
N VAL A 941 -2.59 16.07 0.86
CA VAL A 941 -1.86 16.58 2.00
C VAL A 941 -0.54 15.81 2.11
N LEU A 942 0.55 16.56 2.08
CA LEU A 942 1.91 16.08 2.24
C LEU A 942 2.39 16.51 3.63
N HIS A 943 3.20 15.71 4.31
CA HIS A 943 3.68 16.03 5.66
C HIS A 943 5.19 16.25 5.62
N LEU A 944 5.68 17.32 6.24
CA LEU A 944 7.12 17.61 6.36
C LEU A 944 7.66 16.98 7.64
N ASN A 945 8.60 16.06 7.53
CA ASN A 945 9.33 15.53 8.69
C ASN A 945 10.82 15.92 8.68
N PHE A 946 11.49 15.66 9.80
CA PHE A 946 12.95 15.63 9.88
C PHE A 946 13.31 14.65 10.99
N ARG A 947 14.05 13.58 10.67
CA ARG A 947 14.33 12.46 11.60
C ARG A 947 13.04 11.94 12.26
N ASP A 948 12.10 11.48 11.43
CA ASP A 948 10.82 10.88 11.83
C ASP A 948 9.80 11.74 12.60
N VAL A 949 10.13 13.00 12.93
CA VAL A 949 9.22 13.93 13.62
C VAL A 949 8.56 14.88 12.63
N VAL A 950 7.23 15.05 12.70
CA VAL A 950 6.45 15.96 11.83
C VAL A 950 6.59 17.42 12.28
N TYR A 951 7.07 18.28 11.38
CA TYR A 951 7.26 19.73 11.59
C TYR A 951 6.34 20.61 10.73
N GLY A 952 5.54 20.03 9.84
CA GLY A 952 4.55 20.76 9.06
C GLY A 952 3.80 19.92 8.05
N ARG A 953 3.04 20.59 7.19
CA ARG A 953 2.35 20.00 6.04
C ARG A 953 2.37 20.92 4.83
N ILE A 954 2.20 20.33 3.64
CA ILE A 954 1.98 21.02 2.38
C ILE A 954 0.63 20.58 1.83
N GLN A 955 -0.22 21.53 1.45
CA GLN A 955 -1.51 21.25 0.83
C GLN A 955 -1.91 22.38 -0.12
N LYS A 956 -2.85 22.14 -1.04
CA LYS A 956 -3.34 23.18 -1.93
C LYS A 956 -4.47 23.98 -1.29
N GLU A 957 -4.21 25.24 -0.95
CA GLU A 957 -5.21 26.16 -0.42
C GLU A 957 -5.60 27.19 -1.47
N LYS A 958 -6.89 27.24 -1.84
CA LYS A 958 -7.46 28.23 -2.78
C LYS A 958 -6.72 28.28 -4.14
N GLY A 959 -6.13 27.16 -4.55
CA GLY A 959 -5.41 27.01 -5.81
C GLY A 959 -3.89 27.24 -5.73
N GLN A 960 -3.31 27.49 -4.56
CA GLN A 960 -1.86 27.62 -4.34
C GLN A 960 -1.37 26.55 -3.38
N TRP A 961 -0.18 25.99 -3.60
CA TRP A 961 0.46 25.10 -2.64
C TRP A 961 1.03 25.92 -1.47
N ILE A 962 0.57 25.63 -0.27
CA ILE A 962 0.96 26.31 0.98
C ILE A 962 1.68 25.31 1.87
N ILE A 963 2.88 25.65 2.31
CA ILE A 963 3.56 25.00 3.42
C ILE A 963 3.07 25.65 4.72
N ARG A 964 2.66 24.84 5.70
CA ARG A 964 2.33 25.25 7.06
C ARG A 964 3.20 24.48 8.05
N TYR A 965 3.92 25.21 8.89
CA TYR A 965 4.79 24.66 9.92
C TYR A 965 4.07 24.58 11.29
N ILE A 966 4.55 23.73 12.18
CA ILE A 966 3.99 23.56 13.55
C ILE A 966 4.16 24.80 14.46
N ASP A 967 4.83 25.88 14.04
CA ASP A 967 4.83 27.17 14.76
C ASP A 967 3.81 28.20 14.19
N GLY A 968 2.99 27.77 13.22
CA GLY A 968 2.01 28.60 12.54
C GLY A 968 2.58 29.53 11.46
N ILE A 969 3.90 29.48 11.22
CA ILE A 969 4.49 30.13 10.04
C ILE A 969 4.04 29.37 8.79
N TRP A 970 3.81 30.09 7.70
CA TRP A 970 3.44 29.52 6.41
C TRP A 970 4.14 30.26 5.27
N GLU A 971 4.33 29.55 4.16
CA GLU A 971 4.90 30.07 2.93
C GLU A 971 4.23 29.43 1.71
N THR A 972 4.33 30.10 0.55
CA THR A 972 3.89 29.54 -0.73
C THR A 972 5.04 28.78 -1.37
N LEU A 973 4.78 27.61 -1.97
CA LEU A 973 5.73 26.99 -2.89
C LEU A 973 5.89 27.85 -4.15
#